data_AF-A0AAD3CUK5-F1
#
_entry.id   AF-A0AAD3CUK5-F1
#
_cell.length_a   1.000
_cell.length_b   1.000
_cell.length_c   1.000
_cell.angle_alpha   90.00
_cell.angle_beta   90.00
_cell.angle_gamma   90.00
#
_symmetry.space_group_name_H-M   'P 1'
#
loop_
_entity.id
_entity.type
_entity.pdbx_description
1 polymer ?
#
loop_
_entity_poly.entity_id
_entity_poly.type
_entity_poly.pdbx_seq_one_letter_code
_entity_poly.pdbx_strand_id
1 'polypeptide(L)'
;MKNRSRGALATVIATVMCIGLVLALQFARVENTKEEDASMTTAAKQKKHSNPPTTTPSQSPTRYTARGASKENRDWEFFPLSTTEISPSTSESPTTSESPTYPTTSESPTYPTISPSDFPSFQESYSPTSLHSSLPSIKASSLPSLLPSKQLSPSPTSSPSFPPSPKPSSQPTAFPTSLPCIDDPSYTFKLDNGNQANCAWFTNYPRLISFRRYKYCDEPNTAFNCRWSCGMCKSELNPLPIDDENNTGEWETNYCSFMYDSKDLYKTLKMQDEYCDVKMANKKKISEKCPLTCGYLDTESSFPKGAMKKGVIINPKVDIASMEHFTESISWFYNYKSEPVNWEGAWADLNGVEHVPMITGNWLVHPGSIEKKCYFEDYGNLPTHRDESLPICTTQDAIDTILEAKRNRQNGVPIRYLMGFNEMYNNPHPEDFTPDQAAHYWAKYVQPAALAADLKLVSTTFNAKSSDWTSEFFMRCYDRRNDKDYPCDIDLIEMFAVHQYDCKQELWEQWYGHGDSKFINGVSNKLGEYGGKKDWKEYLQSKPFWVTETSCYHDIPDLSKPGKFERPHASSKEMCLRITGQRPKTYGIGSIATMERLDTIDRYAFWTTWSPKKTLKPVNLTYKDGTITPVGKAYLNPGDTSIDCEFPGKVIKVDDKKTKLQGDAKMISCAGTGGNAMVRKLHLGNVSFTVDVPKARDYALNISYMSKETRPLYVKVNDQKKAQRFFFPETGLWCFENGKTTVVPMELSGFNKGENTITFGNVDETGEEAPMIEWISVVR
;
A
#
# COMPACT_ATOMS: atom_id res chain seq x y z
N MET A 1 58.40 25.30 -62.41
CA MET A 1 58.38 24.94 -63.85
C MET A 1 57.38 23.80 -64.06
N LYS A 2 56.63 23.82 -65.18
CA LYS A 2 55.89 22.72 -65.86
C LYS A 2 55.20 21.60 -65.04
N ASN A 3 53.86 21.52 -65.22
CA ASN A 3 53.03 20.30 -65.45
C ASN A 3 52.90 19.26 -64.30
N ARG A 4 51.81 18.50 -64.10
CA ARG A 4 50.47 18.24 -64.73
C ARG A 4 49.62 17.45 -63.67
N SER A 5 48.30 17.24 -63.71
CA SER A 5 47.12 17.95 -64.25
C SER A 5 45.84 17.09 -64.06
N ARG A 6 44.64 17.70 -63.91
CA ARG A 6 43.27 17.08 -63.89
C ARG A 6 42.86 16.41 -62.56
N GLY A 7 41.59 16.37 -62.14
CA GLY A 7 40.31 16.97 -62.62
C GLY A 7 39.23 16.70 -61.55
N ALA A 8 38.28 17.61 -61.24
CA ALA A 8 36.99 17.85 -61.93
C ALA A 8 36.09 16.58 -61.99
N LEU A 9 34.78 16.59 -61.68
CA LEU A 9 33.72 17.49 -62.18
C LEU A 9 32.44 17.35 -61.29
N ALA A 10 31.83 18.43 -60.76
CA ALA A 10 30.58 19.11 -61.18
C ALA A 10 29.27 18.26 -61.18
N THR A 11 28.09 18.82 -60.82
CA THR A 11 27.26 19.69 -61.69
C THR A 11 26.23 20.44 -60.78
N VAL A 12 26.15 21.79 -60.65
CA VAL A 12 25.80 22.88 -61.62
C VAL A 12 24.25 22.96 -61.78
N ILE A 13 23.50 24.08 -61.64
CA ILE A 13 23.51 25.47 -62.21
C ILE A 13 22.90 26.46 -61.17
N ALA A 14 23.51 27.60 -60.78
CA ALA A 14 23.34 29.01 -61.27
C ALA A 14 21.88 29.57 -61.28
N THR A 15 21.56 30.86 -61.05
CA THR A 15 22.15 32.12 -61.59
C THR A 15 21.71 33.31 -60.70
N VAL A 16 22.59 34.00 -59.95
CA VAL A 16 23.31 35.27 -60.25
C VAL A 16 22.44 36.53 -60.41
N MET A 17 22.62 37.49 -59.47
CA MET A 17 22.80 38.97 -59.61
C MET A 17 22.36 39.69 -58.29
N CYS A 18 22.97 40.77 -57.80
CA CYS A 18 24.36 41.24 -57.87
C CYS A 18 24.56 42.35 -56.79
N ILE A 19 25.67 42.30 -56.04
CA ILE A 19 26.45 43.44 -55.47
C ILE A 19 25.72 44.51 -54.62
N GLY A 20 26.13 44.69 -53.35
CA GLY A 20 25.86 45.94 -52.61
C GLY A 20 26.07 45.91 -51.09
N LEU A 21 27.26 46.33 -50.62
CA LEU A 21 27.58 46.74 -49.23
C LEU A 21 26.66 47.90 -48.75
N VAL A 22 26.43 48.23 -47.46
CA VAL A 22 27.01 47.81 -46.16
C VAL A 22 26.04 48.10 -44.99
N LEU A 23 26.33 47.54 -43.79
CA LEU A 23 25.63 47.78 -42.51
C LEU A 23 25.70 49.23 -41.99
N ALA A 24 24.63 49.72 -41.31
CA ALA A 24 24.65 50.08 -39.87
C ALA A 24 23.41 50.87 -39.36
N LEU A 25 22.79 50.39 -38.26
CA LEU A 25 22.33 51.10 -37.03
C LEU A 25 21.65 52.50 -37.18
N GLN A 26 20.43 52.80 -36.68
CA GLN A 26 20.08 52.97 -35.24
C GLN A 26 18.58 53.32 -34.98
N PHE A 27 18.07 52.89 -33.80
CA PHE A 27 17.16 53.53 -32.81
C PHE A 27 15.87 54.37 -33.13
N ALA A 28 14.79 53.95 -32.43
CA ALA A 28 13.92 54.71 -31.48
C ALA A 28 12.72 55.61 -31.91
N ARG A 29 11.51 55.21 -31.43
CA ARG A 29 10.40 55.95 -30.73
C ARG A 29 9.15 55.04 -30.73
N VAL A 30 8.37 54.75 -29.68
CA VAL A 30 7.85 55.47 -28.48
C VAL A 30 6.69 56.43 -28.80
N GLU A 31 5.64 56.38 -27.96
CA GLU A 31 4.34 57.11 -28.00
C GLU A 31 3.22 56.45 -28.87
N ASN A 32 1.92 56.42 -28.50
CA ASN A 32 1.22 56.96 -27.31
C ASN A 32 -0.19 56.33 -27.08
N THR A 33 -0.72 56.42 -25.83
CA THR A 33 -2.17 56.51 -25.43
C THR A 33 -3.19 55.40 -25.82
N LYS A 34 -4.32 55.12 -25.12
CA LYS A 34 -4.92 55.52 -23.82
C LYS A 34 -6.08 54.54 -23.43
N GLU A 35 -6.56 54.62 -22.18
CA GLU A 35 -7.97 54.59 -21.65
C GLU A 35 -9.16 54.17 -22.56
N GLU A 36 -10.32 53.69 -22.08
CA GLU A 36 -10.84 53.11 -20.82
C GLU A 36 -12.28 52.58 -21.12
N ASP A 37 -13.00 52.03 -20.12
CA ASP A 37 -14.46 51.80 -20.08
C ASP A 37 -15.14 50.81 -21.08
N ALA A 38 -16.33 50.26 -20.81
CA ALA A 38 -16.98 49.85 -19.55
C ALA A 38 -18.25 49.01 -19.87
N SER A 39 -18.78 48.32 -18.85
CA SER A 39 -20.19 47.94 -18.68
C SER A 39 -20.87 46.93 -19.62
N MET A 40 -21.21 45.77 -19.03
CA MET A 40 -22.53 45.10 -19.04
C MET A 40 -23.62 45.60 -20.02
N THR A 41 -24.29 44.66 -20.71
CA THR A 41 -25.65 44.24 -20.29
C THR A 41 -26.16 42.95 -20.95
N THR A 42 -27.05 42.30 -20.21
CA THR A 42 -27.92 41.15 -20.52
C THR A 42 -28.74 41.25 -21.82
N ALA A 43 -28.99 40.11 -22.49
CA ALA A 43 -30.34 39.55 -22.64
C ALA A 43 -30.34 38.18 -23.38
N ALA A 44 -31.26 37.29 -23.00
CA ALA A 44 -31.43 35.98 -23.64
C ALA A 44 -32.43 36.02 -24.81
N LYS A 45 -32.29 35.11 -25.81
CA LYS A 45 -33.45 34.51 -26.49
C LYS A 45 -33.17 33.23 -27.30
N GLN A 46 -33.92 32.19 -26.93
CA GLN A 46 -34.63 31.20 -27.77
C GLN A 46 -33.90 30.45 -28.92
N LYS A 47 -33.85 29.12 -28.71
CA LYS A 47 -34.30 28.04 -29.62
C LYS A 47 -34.32 28.32 -31.14
N LYS A 48 -33.59 27.50 -31.90
CA LYS A 48 -34.14 26.82 -33.08
C LYS A 48 -33.48 25.47 -33.36
N HIS A 49 -34.28 24.49 -33.76
CA HIS A 49 -33.81 23.19 -34.25
C HIS A 49 -33.22 23.31 -35.65
N SER A 50 -32.16 22.54 -35.93
CA SER A 50 -31.87 22.02 -37.28
C SER A 50 -30.87 20.87 -37.21
N ASN A 51 -31.30 19.66 -37.56
CA ASN A 51 -30.40 18.54 -37.87
C ASN A 51 -29.76 18.77 -39.25
N PRO A 52 -28.48 18.40 -39.43
CA PRO A 52 -27.95 17.91 -40.70
C PRO A 52 -27.36 16.48 -40.53
N PRO A 53 -26.95 15.78 -41.61
CA PRO A 53 -27.26 14.36 -41.72
C PRO A 53 -26.11 13.38 -41.49
N THR A 54 -26.50 12.11 -41.42
CA THR A 54 -25.66 10.91 -41.37
C THR A 54 -24.70 10.80 -42.55
N THR A 55 -23.39 10.74 -42.28
CA THR A 55 -22.37 10.23 -43.22
C THR A 55 -21.36 9.36 -42.48
N THR A 56 -21.33 8.07 -42.83
CA THR A 56 -20.29 7.12 -42.43
C THR A 56 -19.09 7.21 -43.38
N PRO A 57 -17.86 7.16 -42.85
CA PRO A 57 -16.73 6.65 -43.60
C PRO A 57 -16.04 5.48 -42.88
N SER A 58 -15.80 4.42 -43.65
CA SER A 58 -14.86 3.34 -43.28
C SER A 58 -13.45 3.89 -43.08
N GLN A 59 -12.73 3.43 -42.05
CA GLN A 59 -11.29 3.62 -41.93
C GLN A 59 -10.58 2.34 -41.46
N SER A 60 -9.61 1.92 -42.26
CA SER A 60 -8.65 0.84 -41.97
C SER A 60 -7.63 1.27 -40.90
N PRO A 61 -6.98 0.33 -40.18
CA PRO A 61 -6.18 0.66 -38.99
C PRO A 61 -4.87 1.35 -39.33
N THR A 62 -4.62 2.50 -38.69
CA THR A 62 -3.33 3.20 -38.72
C THR A 62 -2.38 2.66 -37.65
N ARG A 63 -1.14 2.34 -38.04
CA ARG A 63 -0.05 2.03 -37.09
C ARG A 63 0.24 3.24 -36.22
N TYR A 64 0.11 3.10 -34.90
CA TYR A 64 0.65 4.07 -33.96
C TYR A 64 2.17 3.93 -33.84
N THR A 65 2.90 5.00 -34.14
CA THR A 65 4.31 5.16 -33.77
C THR A 65 4.39 5.82 -32.39
N ALA A 66 5.01 5.14 -31.43
CA ALA A 66 5.20 5.70 -30.09
C ALA A 66 6.16 6.90 -30.15
N ARG A 67 5.72 8.08 -29.69
CA ARG A 67 6.61 9.21 -29.37
C ARG A 67 7.02 9.12 -27.91
N GLY A 68 8.33 9.20 -27.66
CA GLY A 68 8.89 9.03 -26.33
C GLY A 68 8.43 10.10 -25.33
N ALA A 69 7.99 9.65 -24.16
CA ALA A 69 7.99 10.46 -22.95
C ALA A 69 9.38 10.41 -22.29
N SER A 70 9.73 11.43 -21.52
CA SER A 70 11.00 11.53 -20.79
C SER A 70 11.13 10.40 -19.77
N LYS A 71 12.27 9.70 -19.79
CA LYS A 71 12.63 8.72 -18.75
C LYS A 71 12.86 9.44 -17.42
N GLU A 72 12.03 9.12 -16.41
CA GLU A 72 12.42 9.25 -15.00
C GLU A 72 13.03 7.90 -14.59
N ASN A 73 14.31 7.88 -14.23
CA ASN A 73 14.92 6.69 -13.63
C ASN A 73 14.21 6.38 -12.31
N ARG A 74 13.57 5.21 -12.23
CA ARG A 74 12.96 4.68 -11.01
C ARG A 74 13.88 3.63 -10.41
N ASP A 75 14.97 4.09 -9.80
CA ASP A 75 15.98 3.19 -9.23
C ASP A 75 15.39 2.36 -8.08
N TRP A 76 15.24 1.05 -8.33
CA TRP A 76 14.91 0.03 -7.34
C TRP A 76 16.18 -0.68 -6.84
N GLU A 77 17.21 0.09 -6.49
CA GLU A 77 18.42 -0.45 -5.87
C GLU A 77 18.16 -0.90 -4.42
N PHE A 78 17.91 -2.20 -4.26
CA PHE A 78 18.11 -2.88 -2.98
C PHE A 78 19.59 -3.26 -2.86
N PHE A 79 20.35 -2.46 -2.11
CA PHE A 79 21.78 -2.71 -1.85
C PHE A 79 22.00 -4.02 -1.07
N PRO A 80 22.89 -4.93 -1.53
CA PRO A 80 23.48 -5.95 -0.67
C PRO A 80 24.43 -5.32 0.35
N LEU A 81 24.64 -6.00 1.48
CA LEU A 81 25.51 -5.55 2.56
C LEU A 81 27.00 -5.70 2.16
N SER A 82 27.77 -4.62 2.26
CA SER A 82 29.24 -4.69 2.22
C SER A 82 29.79 -4.61 3.64
N THR A 83 30.35 -5.72 4.11
CA THR A 83 31.14 -5.78 5.35
C THR A 83 32.53 -5.20 5.09
N THR A 84 32.84 -4.09 5.75
CA THR A 84 34.15 -3.42 5.64
C THR A 84 35.13 -4.00 6.65
N GLU A 85 36.05 -4.85 6.19
CA GLU A 85 37.30 -5.09 6.91
C GLU A 85 38.39 -4.13 6.41
N ILE A 86 39.22 -3.65 7.35
CA ILE A 86 40.26 -2.65 7.13
C ILE A 86 41.61 -3.30 7.39
N SER A 87 42.54 -3.20 6.44
CA SER A 87 43.98 -3.05 6.74
C SER A 87 44.76 -2.46 5.55
N PRO A 88 45.91 -1.79 5.77
CA PRO A 88 46.48 -0.86 4.81
C PRO A 88 47.77 -1.34 4.12
N SER A 89 48.02 -0.89 2.89
CA SER A 89 49.37 -0.86 2.31
C SER A 89 49.54 0.31 1.33
N THR A 90 50.70 0.95 1.40
CA THR A 90 51.09 2.16 0.68
C THR A 90 51.72 1.91 -0.69
N SER A 91 51.75 2.98 -1.49
CA SER A 91 52.85 3.46 -2.38
C SER A 91 52.64 3.43 -3.90
N GLU A 92 52.72 4.66 -4.44
CA GLU A 92 53.40 5.07 -5.69
C GLU A 92 52.86 4.68 -7.08
N SER A 93 52.73 5.73 -7.90
CA SER A 93 52.52 5.75 -9.36
C SER A 93 53.88 6.01 -10.06
N PRO A 94 53.96 6.33 -11.37
CA PRO A 94 53.25 5.82 -12.56
C PRO A 94 54.21 5.48 -13.73
N THR A 95 53.81 4.67 -14.74
CA THR A 95 54.23 4.91 -16.15
C THR A 95 53.46 4.12 -17.23
N THR A 96 52.96 4.88 -18.24
CA THR A 96 52.95 4.66 -19.71
C THR A 96 52.93 3.27 -20.38
N SER A 97 51.99 3.12 -21.34
CA SER A 97 52.08 2.52 -22.70
C SER A 97 52.79 1.17 -22.90
N GLU A 98 52.25 0.20 -23.66
CA GLU A 98 51.93 0.29 -25.10
C GLU A 98 50.94 -0.81 -25.53
N SER A 99 50.17 -0.55 -26.59
CA SER A 99 49.42 -1.59 -27.33
C SER A 99 50.26 -2.18 -28.45
N PRO A 100 50.13 -3.49 -28.73
CA PRO A 100 50.15 -3.96 -30.11
C PRO A 100 48.94 -4.84 -30.46
N THR A 101 48.76 -5.03 -31.77
CA THR A 101 47.50 -5.39 -32.42
C THR A 101 47.51 -6.78 -33.08
N TYR A 102 46.34 -7.45 -33.10
CA TYR A 102 45.90 -8.48 -34.08
C TYR A 102 46.60 -9.87 -34.09
N PRO A 103 46.01 -10.93 -34.72
CA PRO A 103 44.60 -11.22 -35.09
C PRO A 103 44.19 -12.66 -34.66
N THR A 104 43.57 -13.44 -35.58
CA THR A 104 43.29 -14.91 -35.58
C THR A 104 42.19 -15.41 -34.62
N THR A 105 40.97 -15.73 -35.08
CA THR A 105 40.44 -16.84 -35.93
C THR A 105 39.91 -18.03 -35.14
N SER A 106 38.80 -18.59 -35.64
CA SER A 106 38.08 -19.74 -35.10
C SER A 106 38.85 -21.06 -35.18
N GLU A 107 38.70 -21.91 -34.17
CA GLU A 107 38.51 -23.36 -34.37
C GLU A 107 37.97 -24.03 -33.10
N SER A 108 37.08 -25.01 -33.27
CA SER A 108 36.55 -25.86 -32.20
C SER A 108 37.36 -27.15 -32.11
N PRO A 109 37.53 -27.73 -30.91
CA PRO A 109 37.68 -29.19 -30.82
C PRO A 109 36.76 -29.86 -29.78
N THR A 110 36.07 -30.88 -30.30
CA THR A 110 35.59 -32.14 -29.70
C THR A 110 35.97 -32.52 -28.25
N TYR A 111 34.96 -33.09 -27.57
CA TYR A 111 35.03 -33.96 -26.38
C TYR A 111 36.09 -35.07 -26.43
N PRO A 112 36.48 -35.60 -25.26
CA PRO A 112 36.23 -37.04 -25.03
C PRO A 112 35.58 -37.38 -23.67
N THR A 113 34.89 -38.50 -23.65
CA THR A 113 34.12 -39.10 -22.53
C THR A 113 34.97 -39.94 -21.57
N ILE A 114 34.82 -39.79 -20.25
CA ILE A 114 35.20 -40.82 -19.25
C ILE A 114 34.18 -40.84 -18.07
N SER A 115 33.84 -42.06 -17.63
CA SER A 115 33.10 -42.48 -16.43
C SER A 115 33.55 -43.93 -16.12
N PRO A 116 33.34 -44.60 -14.96
CA PRO A 116 32.56 -44.23 -13.76
C PRO A 116 33.29 -44.51 -12.40
N SER A 117 32.50 -44.62 -11.30
CA SER A 117 32.82 -45.20 -9.97
C SER A 117 33.61 -44.31 -8.98
N ASP A 118 33.40 -44.30 -7.64
CA ASP A 118 32.57 -45.12 -6.73
C ASP A 118 31.96 -44.30 -5.55
N PHE A 119 30.94 -44.86 -4.89
CA PHE A 119 30.39 -44.38 -3.60
C PHE A 119 31.33 -44.70 -2.42
N PRO A 120 31.24 -43.93 -1.31
CA PRO A 120 30.87 -44.60 -0.05
C PRO A 120 29.86 -43.83 0.82
N SER A 121 29.11 -44.60 1.61
CA SER A 121 28.09 -44.14 2.56
C SER A 121 28.70 -43.59 3.86
N PHE A 122 28.15 -42.48 4.37
CA PHE A 122 28.35 -42.07 5.77
C PHE A 122 27.16 -42.47 6.64
N GLN A 123 27.46 -43.14 7.75
CA GLN A 123 26.52 -43.52 8.80
C GLN A 123 27.15 -43.08 10.13
N GLU A 124 26.59 -42.06 10.78
CA GLU A 124 27.05 -41.62 12.09
C GLU A 124 26.07 -42.03 13.20
N SER A 125 26.62 -42.31 14.38
CA SER A 125 25.89 -42.81 15.53
C SER A 125 26.21 -41.99 16.78
N TYR A 126 25.21 -41.77 17.63
CA TYR A 126 25.33 -41.00 18.86
C TYR A 126 25.99 -41.81 19.98
N SER A 127 26.97 -41.22 20.68
CA SER A 127 26.92 -41.01 22.14
C SER A 127 28.19 -40.32 22.70
N PRO A 128 28.10 -39.58 23.83
CA PRO A 128 29.16 -38.69 24.30
C PRO A 128 30.05 -39.27 25.41
N THR A 129 31.26 -38.72 25.55
CA THR A 129 32.19 -39.03 26.65
C THR A 129 32.39 -37.80 27.54
N SER A 130 32.19 -37.97 28.84
CA SER A 130 32.48 -36.99 29.90
C SER A 130 33.96 -36.96 30.30
N LEU A 131 34.53 -35.82 30.70
CA LEU A 131 35.30 -35.69 31.96
C LEU A 131 35.74 -34.24 32.30
N HIS A 132 35.90 -34.01 33.61
CA HIS A 132 36.32 -32.82 34.39
C HIS A 132 37.50 -31.99 33.84
N SER A 133 37.76 -30.74 34.24
CA SER A 133 37.53 -30.00 35.52
C SER A 133 37.46 -28.46 35.27
N SER A 134 37.45 -27.49 36.19
CA SER A 134 37.68 -27.39 37.66
C SER A 134 36.95 -26.16 38.28
N LEU A 135 37.40 -25.66 39.45
CA LEU A 135 36.94 -24.45 40.20
C LEU A 135 38.16 -23.74 40.84
N PRO A 136 38.08 -22.43 41.18
CA PRO A 136 37.93 -22.02 42.60
C PRO A 136 36.98 -20.80 42.80
N SER A 137 35.97 -20.84 43.68
CA SER A 137 35.99 -20.70 45.16
C SER A 137 35.90 -19.24 45.70
N ILE A 138 34.72 -18.86 46.23
CA ILE A 138 34.58 -17.93 47.37
C ILE A 138 33.56 -18.56 48.38
N LYS A 139 33.81 -18.36 49.69
CA LYS A 139 33.16 -19.03 50.83
C LYS A 139 31.81 -18.44 51.28
N ALA A 140 31.05 -19.25 52.02
CA ALA A 140 29.77 -18.93 52.66
C ALA A 140 29.85 -18.87 54.21
N SER A 141 28.73 -18.47 54.84
CA SER A 141 28.44 -18.50 56.29
C SER A 141 26.92 -18.39 56.50
N SER A 142 26.24 -19.03 57.47
CA SER A 142 26.53 -20.28 58.19
C SER A 142 25.27 -20.81 58.93
N LEU A 143 25.00 -22.12 58.77
CA LEU A 143 24.55 -23.09 59.79
C LEU A 143 23.07 -23.09 60.34
N PRO A 144 22.60 -24.22 60.96
CA PRO A 144 21.32 -24.84 60.56
C PRO A 144 20.47 -25.42 61.72
N SER A 145 19.47 -26.28 61.44
CA SER A 145 19.30 -27.56 62.18
C SER A 145 18.37 -28.59 61.52
N LEU A 146 18.90 -29.82 61.36
CA LEU A 146 18.35 -31.13 61.76
C LEU A 146 16.99 -31.59 61.21
N LEU A 147 16.93 -32.53 60.23
CA LEU A 147 17.18 -33.99 60.26
C LEU A 147 15.89 -34.85 60.53
N PRO A 148 15.80 -36.13 60.06
CA PRO A 148 14.56 -36.66 59.48
C PRO A 148 14.22 -38.11 59.95
N SER A 149 13.16 -38.72 59.37
CA SER A 149 13.09 -40.16 59.03
C SER A 149 11.82 -40.44 58.16
N LYS A 150 11.90 -41.15 57.02
CA LYS A 150 11.67 -42.61 56.83
C LYS A 150 10.21 -43.08 57.09
N GLN A 151 9.60 -44.05 56.38
CA GLN A 151 10.02 -44.92 55.26
C GLN A 151 8.86 -45.82 54.74
N LEU A 152 8.80 -46.05 53.41
CA LEU A 152 8.15 -47.15 52.63
C LEU A 152 6.61 -47.35 52.51
N SER A 153 6.26 -47.79 51.29
CA SER A 153 4.97 -48.28 50.74
C SER A 153 4.66 -49.75 51.13
N PRO A 154 3.48 -50.35 50.82
CA PRO A 154 3.16 -50.81 49.43
C PRO A 154 1.66 -50.86 49.00
N SER A 155 1.42 -51.03 47.69
CA SER A 155 0.14 -51.47 47.07
C SER A 155 -0.07 -53.01 47.27
N PRO A 156 -1.28 -53.64 47.08
CA PRO A 156 -1.88 -53.82 45.74
C PRO A 156 -3.42 -54.08 45.59
N THR A 157 -3.93 -53.85 44.37
CA THR A 157 -5.01 -54.56 43.59
C THR A 157 -6.39 -55.00 44.13
N SER A 158 -7.41 -54.81 43.26
CA SER A 158 -8.51 -55.73 42.84
C SER A 158 -10.00 -55.36 43.08
N SER A 159 -10.80 -55.51 42.01
CA SER A 159 -12.29 -55.54 41.92
C SER A 159 -12.82 -57.00 42.15
N PRO A 160 -14.13 -57.41 42.04
CA PRO A 160 -15.34 -56.73 41.50
C PRO A 160 -16.73 -57.04 42.19
N SER A 161 -17.83 -56.64 41.52
CA SER A 161 -19.21 -57.23 41.48
C SER A 161 -20.44 -56.59 42.23
N PHE A 162 -21.44 -56.18 41.41
CA PHE A 162 -22.94 -56.10 41.46
C PHE A 162 -23.79 -56.50 42.71
N PRO A 163 -25.15 -56.25 42.79
CA PRO A 163 -26.13 -55.51 41.93
C PRO A 163 -27.04 -54.47 42.71
N PRO A 164 -28.41 -54.42 42.65
CA PRO A 164 -29.16 -53.39 41.91
C PRO A 164 -30.14 -52.48 42.74
N SER A 165 -30.74 -51.49 42.06
CA SER A 165 -31.63 -50.43 42.61
C SER A 165 -33.00 -50.86 43.15
N PRO A 166 -33.65 -49.96 43.92
CA PRO A 166 -35.10 -49.74 43.80
C PRO A 166 -35.50 -48.28 43.44
N LYS A 167 -36.65 -48.21 42.74
CA LYS A 167 -37.48 -47.11 42.22
C LYS A 167 -37.31 -45.62 42.65
N PRO A 168 -37.74 -44.67 41.79
CA PRO A 168 -37.52 -43.24 41.96
C PRO A 168 -38.51 -42.56 42.92
N SER A 169 -38.02 -41.58 43.67
CA SER A 169 -38.84 -40.63 44.43
C SER A 169 -39.24 -39.45 43.54
N SER A 170 -40.54 -39.16 43.49
CA SER A 170 -41.11 -38.00 42.81
C SER A 170 -40.90 -36.72 43.64
N GLN A 171 -40.05 -35.81 43.14
CA GLN A 171 -39.98 -34.43 43.63
C GLN A 171 -39.81 -33.50 42.42
N PRO A 172 -40.63 -32.45 42.27
CA PRO A 172 -40.57 -31.59 41.09
C PRO A 172 -39.30 -30.72 41.12
N THR A 173 -38.44 -30.89 40.11
CA THR A 173 -37.32 -29.99 39.86
C THR A 173 -37.84 -28.58 39.61
N ALA A 174 -37.23 -27.58 40.26
CA ALA A 174 -37.51 -26.19 39.95
C ALA A 174 -37.24 -25.90 38.47
N PHE A 175 -38.14 -25.17 37.81
CA PHE A 175 -37.96 -24.75 36.43
C PHE A 175 -36.67 -23.91 36.31
N PRO A 176 -35.81 -24.15 35.30
CA PRO A 176 -34.65 -23.31 35.05
C PRO A 176 -35.11 -21.95 34.52
N THR A 177 -35.16 -20.94 35.40
CA THR A 177 -35.57 -19.56 35.08
C THR A 177 -34.48 -18.77 34.36
N SER A 178 -34.08 -19.24 33.18
CA SER A 178 -33.57 -18.45 32.04
C SER A 178 -33.17 -19.42 30.93
N LEU A 179 -33.88 -19.43 29.79
CA LEU A 179 -33.35 -20.10 28.60
C LEU A 179 -32.06 -19.38 28.16
N PRO A 180 -31.00 -20.12 27.78
CA PRO A 180 -29.76 -19.50 27.32
C PRO A 180 -30.00 -18.66 26.05
N CYS A 181 -29.36 -17.49 26.01
CA CYS A 181 -29.37 -16.55 24.88
C CYS A 181 -28.35 -17.02 23.83
N ILE A 182 -28.69 -18.10 23.13
CA ILE A 182 -27.85 -18.78 22.13
C ILE A 182 -28.75 -19.18 20.96
N ASP A 183 -28.21 -19.15 19.74
CA ASP A 183 -28.89 -19.68 18.55
C ASP A 183 -28.83 -21.22 18.51
N ASP A 184 -29.93 -21.86 18.08
CA ASP A 184 -29.93 -23.28 17.76
C ASP A 184 -29.20 -23.51 16.41
N PRO A 185 -28.03 -24.18 16.40
CA PRO A 185 -27.26 -24.40 15.16
C PRO A 185 -27.92 -25.41 14.21
N SER A 186 -28.89 -26.19 14.70
CA SER A 186 -29.65 -27.17 13.91
C SER A 186 -30.93 -26.61 13.28
N TYR A 187 -31.40 -25.45 13.77
CA TYR A 187 -32.60 -24.82 13.25
C TYR A 187 -32.39 -24.23 11.84
N THR A 188 -33.34 -24.50 10.96
CA THR A 188 -33.41 -23.89 9.63
C THR A 188 -34.82 -23.35 9.34
N PHE A 189 -34.88 -22.24 8.62
CA PHE A 189 -36.09 -21.56 8.19
C PHE A 189 -36.06 -21.31 6.68
N LYS A 190 -37.24 -21.14 6.09
CA LYS A 190 -37.41 -21.01 4.64
C LYS A 190 -37.41 -19.54 4.22
N LEU A 191 -36.55 -19.21 3.26
CA LEU A 191 -36.48 -17.91 2.60
C LEU A 191 -37.56 -17.77 1.51
N ASP A 192 -37.88 -16.53 1.11
CA ASP A 192 -38.84 -16.23 0.03
C ASP A 192 -38.57 -16.99 -1.28
N ASN A 193 -37.30 -17.20 -1.62
CA ASN A 193 -36.89 -17.92 -2.84
C ASN A 193 -37.02 -19.46 -2.72
N GLY A 194 -37.51 -19.95 -1.58
CA GLY A 194 -37.73 -21.37 -1.31
C GLY A 194 -36.57 -22.09 -0.61
N ASN A 195 -35.39 -21.47 -0.52
CA ASN A 195 -34.20 -22.09 0.08
C ASN A 195 -34.29 -22.13 1.62
N GLN A 196 -33.59 -23.10 2.22
CA GLN A 196 -33.39 -23.18 3.67
C GLN A 196 -32.19 -22.31 4.10
N ALA A 197 -32.28 -21.67 5.26
CA ALA A 197 -31.22 -20.90 5.90
C ALA A 197 -31.17 -21.21 7.40
N ASN A 198 -29.99 -21.15 8.02
CA ASN A 198 -29.82 -21.29 9.48
C ASN A 198 -29.59 -19.93 10.15
N CYS A 199 -29.48 -19.89 11.48
CA CYS A 199 -29.33 -18.64 12.21
C CYS A 199 -28.08 -17.81 11.81
N ALA A 200 -26.97 -18.44 11.40
CA ALA A 200 -25.79 -17.73 10.92
C ALA A 200 -26.02 -16.94 9.61
N TRP A 201 -27.10 -17.25 8.86
CA TRP A 201 -27.51 -16.48 7.70
C TRP A 201 -28.01 -15.07 8.04
N PHE A 202 -28.42 -14.78 9.28
CA PHE A 202 -28.72 -13.39 9.64
C PHE A 202 -27.47 -12.51 9.61
N THR A 203 -26.33 -13.04 10.08
CA THR A 203 -25.10 -12.27 10.35
C THR A 203 -24.04 -12.36 9.25
N ASN A 204 -24.16 -13.29 8.28
CA ASN A 204 -23.13 -13.49 7.25
C ASN A 204 -23.03 -12.39 6.17
N TYR A 205 -23.94 -11.40 6.13
CA TYR A 205 -23.79 -10.18 5.33
C TYR A 205 -24.20 -8.94 6.15
N PRO A 206 -23.24 -8.18 6.72
CA PRO A 206 -23.51 -7.11 7.68
C PRO A 206 -24.56 -6.07 7.24
N ARG A 207 -24.54 -5.66 5.97
CA ARG A 207 -25.49 -4.68 5.39
C ARG A 207 -26.94 -5.18 5.35
N LEU A 208 -27.14 -6.49 5.39
CA LEU A 208 -28.45 -7.12 5.33
C LEU A 208 -28.97 -7.57 6.70
N ILE A 209 -28.19 -7.42 7.79
CA ILE A 209 -28.60 -7.85 9.14
C ILE A 209 -29.97 -7.24 9.50
N SER A 210 -30.13 -5.92 9.41
CA SER A 210 -31.37 -5.24 9.79
C SER A 210 -32.55 -5.66 8.91
N PHE A 211 -32.36 -5.74 7.58
CA PHE A 211 -33.39 -6.19 6.64
C PHE A 211 -33.82 -7.63 6.89
N ARG A 212 -32.86 -8.53 7.10
CA ARG A 212 -33.12 -9.95 7.35
C ARG A 212 -33.82 -10.17 8.68
N ARG A 213 -33.35 -9.50 9.75
CA ARG A 213 -34.00 -9.51 11.06
C ARG A 213 -35.46 -9.08 10.94
N TYR A 214 -35.72 -7.89 10.41
CA TYR A 214 -37.07 -7.39 10.17
C TYR A 214 -37.95 -8.38 9.39
N LYS A 215 -37.38 -9.05 8.37
CA LYS A 215 -38.14 -9.91 7.48
C LYS A 215 -38.46 -11.31 8.02
N TYR A 216 -37.57 -11.90 8.81
CA TYR A 216 -37.68 -13.31 9.22
C TYR A 216 -37.69 -13.53 10.74
N CYS A 217 -37.28 -12.55 11.56
CA CYS A 217 -37.35 -12.65 13.02
C CYS A 217 -38.71 -12.25 13.61
N ASP A 218 -39.65 -11.79 12.79
CA ASP A 218 -41.07 -11.66 13.18
C ASP A 218 -41.77 -13.03 13.23
N GLU A 219 -41.20 -14.07 12.60
CA GLU A 219 -41.73 -15.44 12.68
C GLU A 219 -41.33 -16.06 14.04
N PRO A 220 -42.29 -16.50 14.88
CA PRO A 220 -42.02 -16.87 16.27
C PRO A 220 -41.01 -18.01 16.45
N ASN A 221 -41.00 -19.02 15.58
CA ASN A 221 -40.03 -20.12 15.69
C ASN A 221 -38.61 -19.64 15.34
N THR A 222 -38.48 -18.77 14.34
CA THR A 222 -37.21 -18.18 13.92
C THR A 222 -36.68 -17.24 15.00
N ALA A 223 -37.53 -16.41 15.61
CA ALA A 223 -37.17 -15.60 16.78
C ALA A 223 -36.74 -16.45 17.99
N PHE A 224 -37.46 -17.54 18.25
CA PHE A 224 -37.22 -18.42 19.40
C PHE A 224 -35.94 -19.25 19.25
N ASN A 225 -35.60 -19.70 18.04
CA ASN A 225 -34.43 -20.53 17.79
C ASN A 225 -33.19 -19.73 17.38
N CYS A 226 -33.34 -18.57 16.74
CA CYS A 226 -32.23 -17.68 16.36
C CYS A 226 -32.14 -16.44 17.27
N ARG A 227 -32.20 -16.62 18.59
CA ARG A 227 -32.34 -15.52 19.58
C ARG A 227 -31.24 -14.47 19.48
N TRP A 228 -29.99 -14.92 19.35
CA TRP A 228 -28.82 -14.05 19.25
C TRP A 228 -28.78 -13.39 17.87
N SER A 229 -28.92 -14.19 16.82
CA SER A 229 -28.93 -13.72 15.44
C SER A 229 -30.08 -12.76 15.13
N CYS A 230 -31.23 -12.88 15.80
CA CYS A 230 -32.36 -11.97 15.72
C CYS A 230 -32.23 -10.71 16.59
N GLY A 231 -31.26 -10.66 17.51
CA GLY A 231 -31.07 -9.53 18.43
C GLY A 231 -32.04 -9.53 19.63
N MET A 232 -32.76 -10.64 19.88
CA MET A 232 -33.68 -10.83 21.01
C MET A 232 -32.95 -11.02 22.36
N CYS A 233 -31.71 -10.52 22.44
CA CYS A 233 -30.64 -11.11 23.23
C CYS A 233 -29.77 -10.04 23.90
N LYS A 234 -30.41 -9.03 24.50
CA LYS A 234 -29.82 -8.18 25.55
C LYS A 234 -30.89 -7.52 26.41
N SER A 235 -30.60 -7.44 27.70
CA SER A 235 -31.40 -6.75 28.71
C SER A 235 -31.21 -5.25 28.63
N GLU A 236 -32.09 -4.53 27.92
CA GLU A 236 -32.47 -3.12 28.13
C GLU A 236 -33.42 -2.63 27.01
N LEU A 237 -34.57 -3.30 26.85
CA LEU A 237 -35.68 -2.78 26.05
C LEU A 237 -36.70 -2.11 26.96
N ASN A 238 -36.39 -0.89 27.40
CA ASN A 238 -37.43 0.05 27.81
C ASN A 238 -37.99 0.71 26.53
N PRO A 239 -39.22 0.40 26.10
CA PRO A 239 -39.84 1.18 25.03
C PRO A 239 -40.07 2.61 25.54
N LEU A 240 -39.67 3.61 24.76
CA LEU A 240 -39.94 5.02 25.06
C LEU A 240 -40.50 5.71 23.82
N PRO A 241 -41.58 6.51 23.96
CA PRO A 241 -42.13 7.29 22.87
C PRO A 241 -41.19 8.43 22.47
N ILE A 242 -41.25 8.80 21.19
CA ILE A 242 -40.70 10.05 20.68
C ILE A 242 -41.86 11.05 20.68
N ASP A 243 -41.78 12.09 21.51
CA ASP A 243 -42.74 13.19 21.47
C ASP A 243 -42.48 14.04 20.21
N ASP A 244 -43.47 14.12 19.32
CA ASP A 244 -43.58 15.17 18.30
C ASP A 244 -44.47 16.28 18.86
N GLU A 245 -43.99 17.53 18.84
CA GLU A 245 -44.75 18.69 19.33
C GLU A 245 -45.97 19.04 18.45
N ASN A 246 -46.15 18.39 17.29
CA ASN A 246 -47.22 18.69 16.32
C ASN A 246 -48.42 17.71 16.31
N ASN A 247 -48.97 17.44 17.50
CA ASN A 247 -50.40 17.24 17.78
C ASN A 247 -51.35 16.83 16.62
N THR A 248 -51.41 15.53 16.27
CA THR A 248 -52.58 14.92 15.58
C THR A 248 -52.92 13.49 16.06
N GLY A 249 -53.15 13.31 17.37
CA GLY A 249 -54.18 12.39 17.89
C GLY A 249 -54.09 10.85 17.72
N GLU A 250 -53.22 10.29 16.88
CA GLU A 250 -53.04 8.83 16.73
C GLU A 250 -51.56 8.42 16.95
N TRP A 251 -51.36 7.40 17.78
CA TRP A 251 -50.04 7.04 18.33
C TRP A 251 -49.38 5.91 17.51
N GLU A 252 -48.59 6.25 16.49
CA GLU A 252 -47.65 5.31 15.88
C GLU A 252 -46.30 5.33 16.62
N THR A 253 -46.00 4.26 17.37
CA THR A 253 -44.67 4.02 17.95
C THR A 253 -43.64 3.77 16.84
N ASN A 254 -43.00 4.84 16.38
CA ASN A 254 -41.99 4.78 15.34
C ASN A 254 -40.63 4.29 15.87
N TYR A 255 -40.33 3.01 15.61
CA TYR A 255 -39.00 2.42 15.77
C TYR A 255 -37.97 3.10 14.86
N CYS A 256 -36.67 2.98 15.16
CA CYS A 256 -35.59 3.52 14.32
C CYS A 256 -35.69 3.17 12.81
N SER A 257 -36.44 2.12 12.45
CA SER A 257 -36.77 1.75 11.06
C SER A 257 -37.60 2.79 10.30
N PHE A 258 -38.26 3.77 10.94
CA PHE A 258 -39.02 4.80 10.22
C PHE A 258 -38.13 5.64 9.28
N MET A 259 -36.85 5.78 9.60
CA MET A 259 -35.83 6.46 8.76
C MET A 259 -35.36 5.60 7.57
N TYR A 260 -35.98 4.44 7.31
CA TYR A 260 -35.55 3.48 6.30
C TYR A 260 -36.71 3.07 5.38
N ASP A 261 -36.68 3.52 4.12
CA ASP A 261 -37.61 3.10 3.09
C ASP A 261 -36.97 2.02 2.21
N SER A 262 -37.40 0.77 2.38
CA SER A 262 -36.83 -0.40 1.68
C SER A 262 -36.98 -0.37 0.15
N LYS A 263 -37.71 0.60 -0.41
CA LYS A 263 -37.92 0.75 -1.87
C LYS A 263 -37.21 1.98 -2.44
N ASP A 264 -36.68 2.88 -1.61
CA ASP A 264 -36.06 4.12 -2.05
C ASP A 264 -34.86 4.50 -1.17
N LEU A 265 -33.65 4.26 -1.70
CA LEU A 265 -32.39 4.60 -1.05
C LEU A 265 -32.19 6.12 -0.94
N TYR A 266 -32.68 6.91 -1.90
CA TYR A 266 -32.54 8.37 -1.87
C TYR A 266 -33.42 8.97 -0.76
N LYS A 267 -34.65 8.46 -0.61
CA LYS A 267 -35.53 8.82 0.50
C LYS A 267 -34.96 8.39 1.85
N THR A 268 -34.37 7.20 1.94
CA THR A 268 -33.65 6.72 3.14
C THR A 268 -32.51 7.65 3.54
N LEU A 269 -31.61 8.00 2.60
CA LEU A 269 -30.51 8.93 2.85
C LEU A 269 -31.01 10.31 3.28
N LYS A 270 -32.07 10.82 2.61
CA LYS A 270 -32.69 12.10 2.98
C LYS A 270 -33.25 12.07 4.41
N MET A 271 -33.91 10.98 4.83
CA MET A 271 -34.44 10.85 6.19
C MET A 271 -33.30 10.68 7.22
N GLN A 272 -32.19 10.04 6.87
CA GLN A 272 -31.01 10.02 7.73
C GLN A 272 -30.44 11.44 7.93
N ASP A 273 -30.22 12.20 6.85
CA ASP A 273 -29.74 13.59 6.93
C ASP A 273 -30.70 14.52 7.71
N GLU A 274 -32.02 14.31 7.57
CA GLU A 274 -33.06 15.16 8.20
C GLU A 274 -33.25 14.86 9.69
N TYR A 275 -33.16 13.59 10.13
CA TYR A 275 -33.53 13.19 11.49
C TYR A 275 -32.34 12.81 12.40
N CYS A 276 -31.21 12.35 11.88
CA CYS A 276 -30.14 11.80 12.74
C CYS A 276 -29.44 12.83 13.64
N ASP A 277 -29.46 14.11 13.28
CA ASP A 277 -28.93 15.22 14.09
C ASP A 277 -29.97 15.90 14.99
N VAL A 278 -31.26 15.54 14.87
CA VAL A 278 -32.34 16.06 15.70
C VAL A 278 -32.14 15.61 17.15
N LYS A 279 -32.31 16.54 18.09
CA LYS A 279 -32.24 16.26 19.53
C LYS A 279 -33.63 15.90 20.04
N MET A 280 -33.75 14.74 20.67
CA MET A 280 -34.94 14.34 21.42
C MET A 280 -35.10 15.22 22.67
N ALA A 281 -36.28 15.17 23.32
CA ALA A 281 -36.58 15.94 24.53
C ALA A 281 -35.56 15.75 25.68
N ASN A 282 -34.89 14.59 25.75
CA ASN A 282 -33.80 14.30 26.69
C ASN A 282 -32.43 14.92 26.31
N LYS A 283 -32.39 15.78 25.29
CA LYS A 283 -31.22 16.49 24.71
C LYS A 283 -30.18 15.62 23.99
N LYS A 284 -30.38 14.31 23.88
CA LYS A 284 -29.55 13.42 23.05
C LYS A 284 -29.98 13.46 21.59
N LYS A 285 -29.04 13.32 20.66
CA LYS A 285 -29.35 13.18 19.23
C LYS A 285 -29.99 11.81 18.94
N ILE A 286 -30.82 11.73 17.88
CA ILE A 286 -31.36 10.45 17.38
C ILE A 286 -30.21 9.51 16.98
N SER A 287 -29.11 10.03 16.40
CA SER A 287 -27.89 9.26 16.12
C SER A 287 -27.25 8.58 17.35
N GLU A 288 -27.38 9.13 18.56
CA GLU A 288 -26.90 8.48 19.81
C GLU A 288 -27.78 7.30 20.26
N LYS A 289 -28.96 7.11 19.65
CA LYS A 289 -29.94 6.07 20.02
C LYS A 289 -30.30 5.12 18.88
N CYS A 290 -30.17 5.57 17.64
CA CYS A 290 -30.32 4.78 16.42
C CYS A 290 -29.00 4.76 15.61
N PRO A 291 -27.82 4.48 16.20
CA PRO A 291 -26.52 4.69 15.55
C PRO A 291 -26.42 3.94 14.22
N LEU A 292 -26.79 2.66 14.20
CA LEU A 292 -26.78 1.81 13.00
C LEU A 292 -27.67 2.35 11.87
N THR A 293 -28.88 2.85 12.17
CA THR A 293 -29.75 3.45 11.14
C THR A 293 -29.20 4.79 10.66
N CYS A 294 -28.50 5.52 11.52
CA CYS A 294 -27.85 6.78 11.19
C CYS A 294 -26.44 6.63 10.59
N GLY A 295 -26.02 5.41 10.25
CA GLY A 295 -24.70 5.14 9.65
C GLY A 295 -23.52 5.23 10.62
N TYR A 296 -23.77 5.44 11.92
CA TYR A 296 -22.76 5.37 12.96
C TYR A 296 -22.58 3.91 13.37
N LEU A 297 -21.40 3.35 13.12
CA LEU A 297 -21.04 2.04 13.64
C LEU A 297 -20.78 2.16 15.15
N ASP A 298 -21.44 1.31 15.92
CA ASP A 298 -21.31 1.27 17.38
C ASP A 298 -19.90 0.75 17.76
N THR A 299 -19.07 1.63 18.31
CA THR A 299 -17.62 1.41 18.46
C THR A 299 -17.23 0.45 19.59
N GLU A 300 -18.18 -0.02 20.40
CA GLU A 300 -17.90 -0.86 21.58
C GLU A 300 -18.41 -2.31 21.49
N SER A 301 -19.07 -2.70 20.39
CA SER A 301 -19.41 -4.12 20.17
C SER A 301 -18.26 -4.83 19.44
N SER A 302 -17.63 -5.79 20.10
CA SER A 302 -16.48 -6.53 19.57
C SER A 302 -16.84 -7.31 18.31
N PHE A 303 -16.55 -6.72 17.13
CA PHE A 303 -16.58 -7.44 15.87
C PHE A 303 -15.63 -8.65 15.95
N PRO A 304 -16.03 -9.83 15.44
CA PRO A 304 -15.04 -10.88 15.18
C PRO A 304 -14.02 -10.32 14.18
N LYS A 305 -12.73 -10.27 14.57
CA LYS A 305 -11.63 -9.63 13.81
C LYS A 305 -11.51 -10.03 12.33
N GLY A 306 -12.14 -11.12 11.92
CA GLY A 306 -12.14 -11.65 10.55
C GLY A 306 -12.96 -10.89 9.48
N ALA A 307 -13.50 -9.70 9.78
CA ALA A 307 -14.26 -8.88 8.83
C ALA A 307 -13.65 -7.49 8.54
N MET A 308 -12.45 -7.18 9.07
CA MET A 308 -11.77 -5.91 8.77
C MET A 308 -11.05 -6.00 7.42
N LYS A 309 -11.26 -5.01 6.54
CA LYS A 309 -10.59 -4.92 5.22
C LYS A 309 -9.16 -4.40 5.30
N LYS A 310 -8.90 -3.59 6.34
CA LYS A 310 -7.70 -2.78 6.52
C LYS A 310 -6.47 -3.66 6.79
N GLY A 311 -5.39 -3.40 6.05
CA GLY A 311 -4.08 -4.02 6.26
C GLY A 311 -2.94 -3.04 5.98
N VAL A 312 -1.70 -3.42 6.27
CA VAL A 312 -0.55 -2.55 6.01
C VAL A 312 0.51 -3.19 5.13
N ILE A 313 1.36 -2.34 4.56
CA ILE A 313 2.57 -2.74 3.86
C ILE A 313 3.74 -2.48 4.79
N ILE A 314 4.37 -3.53 5.29
CA ILE A 314 5.51 -3.44 6.19
C ILE A 314 6.79 -3.52 5.35
N ASN A 315 7.72 -2.60 5.56
CA ASN A 315 9.06 -2.72 5.00
C ASN A 315 9.94 -3.50 6.00
N PRO A 316 10.81 -4.43 5.55
CA PRO A 316 11.73 -5.19 6.41
C PRO A 316 12.57 -4.40 7.42
N LYS A 317 12.70 -3.07 7.25
CA LYS A 317 13.46 -2.17 8.13
C LYS A 317 12.59 -1.35 9.10
N VAL A 318 11.29 -1.62 9.15
CA VAL A 318 10.34 -1.04 10.11
C VAL A 318 10.62 -1.59 11.52
N ASP A 319 10.46 -0.74 12.53
CA ASP A 319 10.53 -1.15 13.94
C ASP A 319 9.14 -1.60 14.44
N ILE A 320 9.10 -2.52 15.41
CA ILE A 320 7.84 -3.01 15.99
C ILE A 320 7.00 -1.87 16.61
N ALA A 321 7.64 -0.80 17.10
CA ALA A 321 6.97 0.39 17.60
C ALA A 321 6.03 1.03 16.57
N SER A 322 6.38 1.00 15.27
CA SER A 322 5.51 1.48 14.19
C SER A 322 4.21 0.68 14.05
N MET A 323 4.18 -0.56 14.56
CA MET A 323 3.03 -1.45 14.44
C MET A 323 2.11 -1.46 15.66
N GLU A 324 2.56 -0.97 16.81
CA GLU A 324 1.75 -0.88 18.04
C GLU A 324 0.43 -0.13 17.80
N HIS A 325 0.48 0.95 17.02
CA HIS A 325 -0.68 1.76 16.63
C HIS A 325 -1.74 1.02 15.79
N PHE A 326 -1.38 -0.06 15.10
CA PHE A 326 -2.26 -0.71 14.12
C PHE A 326 -2.90 -2.01 14.62
N THR A 327 -2.33 -2.64 15.65
CA THR A 327 -2.69 -3.97 16.22
C THR A 327 -4.18 -4.30 16.34
N GLU A 328 -5.01 -3.32 16.69
CA GLU A 328 -6.46 -3.48 16.87
C GLU A 328 -7.28 -3.14 15.61
N SER A 329 -6.68 -2.42 14.66
CA SER A 329 -7.37 -1.80 13.50
C SER A 329 -7.19 -2.53 12.17
N ILE A 330 -6.29 -3.51 12.10
CA ILE A 330 -5.96 -4.27 10.89
C ILE A 330 -6.11 -5.77 11.09
N SER A 331 -6.43 -6.47 10.00
CA SER A 331 -6.55 -7.94 9.96
C SER A 331 -5.40 -8.62 9.21
N TRP A 332 -4.65 -7.89 8.38
CA TRP A 332 -3.61 -8.46 7.53
C TRP A 332 -2.46 -7.49 7.24
N PHE A 333 -1.35 -8.03 6.74
CA PHE A 333 -0.25 -7.26 6.17
C PHE A 333 0.51 -8.07 5.10
N TYR A 334 1.37 -7.39 4.36
CA TYR A 334 2.42 -8.03 3.57
C TYR A 334 3.67 -7.15 3.44
N ASN A 335 4.74 -7.72 2.91
CA ASN A 335 6.09 -7.14 2.88
C ASN A 335 6.83 -7.38 1.54
N TYR A 336 6.10 -7.75 0.47
CA TYR A 336 6.60 -8.21 -0.83
C TYR A 336 7.45 -9.49 -0.82
N LYS A 337 7.42 -10.26 0.28
CA LYS A 337 8.15 -11.52 0.43
C LYS A 337 7.21 -12.71 0.54
N SER A 338 7.77 -13.90 0.37
CA SER A 338 7.07 -15.16 0.63
C SER A 338 6.93 -15.46 2.12
N GLU A 339 7.64 -14.75 3.00
CA GLU A 339 7.57 -14.91 4.46
C GLU A 339 7.68 -13.56 5.19
N PRO A 340 7.16 -13.45 6.43
CA PRO A 340 7.47 -12.33 7.31
C PRO A 340 8.95 -12.36 7.72
N VAL A 341 9.55 -11.19 7.94
CA VAL A 341 10.96 -11.07 8.37
C VAL A 341 11.09 -10.49 9.78
N ASN A 342 12.22 -10.74 10.44
CA ASN A 342 12.50 -10.21 11.78
C ASN A 342 11.39 -10.55 12.80
N TRP A 343 10.81 -9.52 13.43
CA TRP A 343 9.75 -9.63 14.44
C TRP A 343 8.34 -9.73 13.85
N GLU A 344 8.18 -9.52 12.53
CA GLU A 344 6.88 -9.35 11.86
C GLU A 344 5.93 -10.54 12.11
N GLY A 345 6.42 -11.78 11.97
CA GLY A 345 5.61 -12.99 12.11
C GLY A 345 5.10 -13.18 13.54
N ALA A 346 5.99 -13.05 14.53
CA ALA A 346 5.65 -13.20 15.95
C ALA A 346 4.69 -12.10 16.43
N TRP A 347 4.89 -10.85 15.98
CA TRP A 347 3.95 -9.76 16.23
C TRP A 347 2.58 -10.03 15.60
N ALA A 348 2.54 -10.52 14.36
CA ALA A 348 1.31 -10.79 13.67
C ALA A 348 0.50 -11.91 14.34
N ASP A 349 1.19 -13.00 14.73
CA ASP A 349 0.60 -14.12 15.45
C ASP A 349 0.02 -13.71 16.81
N LEU A 350 0.76 -12.89 17.57
CA LEU A 350 0.30 -12.34 18.85
C LEU A 350 -0.95 -11.46 18.72
N ASN A 351 -1.08 -10.71 17.62
CA ASN A 351 -2.15 -9.72 17.45
C ASN A 351 -3.36 -10.22 16.65
N GLY A 352 -3.30 -11.43 16.09
CA GLY A 352 -4.36 -11.98 15.25
C GLY A 352 -4.35 -11.47 13.80
N VAL A 353 -3.18 -11.09 13.30
CA VAL A 353 -2.97 -10.48 11.96
C VAL A 353 -2.42 -11.52 10.97
N GLU A 354 -2.99 -11.59 9.77
CA GLU A 354 -2.53 -12.47 8.70
C GLU A 354 -1.35 -11.86 7.92
N HIS A 355 -0.20 -12.51 7.88
CA HIS A 355 0.79 -12.27 6.81
C HIS A 355 0.28 -12.93 5.53
N VAL A 356 0.20 -12.15 4.44
CA VAL A 356 -0.08 -12.70 3.11
C VAL A 356 1.23 -12.79 2.31
N PRO A 357 1.70 -14.01 1.97
CA PRO A 357 2.90 -14.20 1.17
C PRO A 357 2.71 -13.72 -0.27
N MET A 358 3.81 -13.34 -0.92
CA MET A 358 3.84 -12.89 -2.29
C MET A 358 5.00 -13.54 -3.06
N ILE A 359 4.76 -13.90 -4.33
CA ILE A 359 5.81 -14.19 -5.32
C ILE A 359 5.96 -12.93 -6.18
N THR A 360 6.77 -11.98 -5.71
CA THR A 360 6.76 -10.59 -6.20
C THR A 360 7.28 -10.38 -7.63
N GLY A 361 8.08 -11.29 -8.18
CA GLY A 361 8.87 -11.04 -9.39
C GLY A 361 9.45 -12.30 -10.01
N ASN A 362 10.53 -12.15 -10.81
CA ASN A 362 11.20 -13.28 -11.46
C ASN A 362 12.21 -14.01 -10.58
N TRP A 363 12.02 -13.99 -9.25
CA TRP A 363 12.88 -14.65 -8.27
C TRP A 363 12.08 -15.13 -7.05
N LEU A 364 12.65 -16.10 -6.35
CA LEU A 364 12.24 -16.46 -4.99
C LEU A 364 13.21 -15.86 -3.97
N VAL A 365 12.77 -15.76 -2.71
CA VAL A 365 13.55 -15.24 -1.58
C VAL A 365 13.70 -16.36 -0.57
N HIS A 366 14.84 -16.42 0.12
CA HIS A 366 15.04 -17.39 1.20
C HIS A 366 14.03 -17.15 2.35
N PRO A 367 13.47 -18.22 2.95
CA PRO A 367 12.71 -18.16 4.20
C PRO A 367 13.39 -17.29 5.27
N GLY A 368 12.61 -16.47 5.97
CA GLY A 368 13.07 -15.51 6.98
C GLY A 368 14.04 -14.41 6.52
N SER A 369 14.40 -14.34 5.23
CA SER A 369 15.49 -13.49 4.72
C SER A 369 15.01 -12.45 3.69
N ILE A 370 15.90 -11.52 3.37
CA ILE A 370 15.72 -10.59 2.23
C ILE A 370 16.44 -11.07 0.96
N GLU A 371 17.31 -12.08 1.07
CA GLU A 371 18.21 -12.58 0.03
C GLU A 371 17.48 -13.43 -1.01
N LYS A 372 17.80 -13.23 -2.29
CA LYS A 372 17.23 -14.01 -3.40
C LYS A 372 17.79 -15.43 -3.37
N LYS A 373 16.90 -16.42 -3.44
CA LYS A 373 17.25 -17.86 -3.46
C LYS A 373 17.62 -18.33 -4.86
N CYS A 374 16.85 -17.91 -5.85
CA CYS A 374 16.96 -18.35 -7.24
C CYS A 374 16.15 -17.40 -8.15
N TYR A 375 16.39 -17.46 -9.45
CA TYR A 375 15.59 -16.77 -10.47
C TYR A 375 14.72 -17.75 -11.26
N PHE A 376 13.54 -17.35 -11.69
CA PHE A 376 12.79 -18.10 -12.69
C PHE A 376 13.58 -18.14 -14.01
N GLU A 377 13.41 -19.22 -14.77
CA GLU A 377 14.16 -19.57 -15.99
C GLU A 377 14.43 -18.41 -16.96
N ASP A 378 15.48 -18.53 -17.76
CA ASP A 378 15.83 -17.55 -18.78
C ASP A 378 14.90 -17.66 -20.01
N TYR A 379 13.67 -17.15 -19.89
CA TYR A 379 12.73 -17.01 -21.02
C TYR A 379 13.18 -15.86 -21.92
N GLY A 380 14.25 -16.14 -22.68
CA GLY A 380 14.79 -15.28 -23.73
C GLY A 380 15.55 -14.07 -23.21
N ASN A 381 16.83 -14.26 -22.85
CA ASN A 381 17.81 -13.19 -22.60
C ASN A 381 17.23 -12.01 -21.81
N LEU A 382 16.86 -12.19 -20.54
CA LEU A 382 16.50 -11.08 -19.65
C LEU A 382 17.81 -10.43 -19.12
N PRO A 383 18.39 -9.38 -19.76
CA PRO A 383 19.85 -9.22 -19.75
C PRO A 383 20.41 -8.35 -18.62
N THR A 384 19.60 -7.69 -17.79
CA THR A 384 20.06 -6.55 -16.99
C THR A 384 20.17 -6.78 -15.48
N HIS A 385 19.40 -7.70 -14.89
CA HIS A 385 19.28 -7.82 -13.43
C HIS A 385 19.24 -9.25 -12.86
N ARG A 386 19.59 -10.28 -13.66
CA ARG A 386 19.86 -11.61 -13.11
C ARG A 386 21.24 -11.61 -12.47
N ASP A 387 21.31 -12.06 -11.22
CA ASP A 387 22.57 -12.48 -10.61
C ASP A 387 22.91 -13.87 -11.16
N GLU A 388 23.95 -13.98 -11.98
CA GLU A 388 24.38 -15.25 -12.58
C GLU A 388 24.90 -16.26 -11.54
N SER A 389 25.28 -15.80 -10.34
CA SER A 389 25.66 -16.69 -9.23
C SER A 389 24.47 -17.44 -8.63
N LEU A 390 23.24 -16.96 -8.85
CA LEU A 390 22.03 -17.59 -8.32
C LEU A 390 21.44 -18.63 -9.28
N PRO A 391 21.02 -19.80 -8.75
CA PRO A 391 20.48 -20.89 -9.54
C PRO A 391 19.14 -20.52 -10.18
N ILE A 392 18.73 -21.33 -11.15
CA ILE A 392 17.37 -21.30 -11.70
C ILE A 392 16.44 -22.03 -10.73
N CYS A 393 15.30 -21.41 -10.38
CA CYS A 393 14.28 -22.04 -9.55
C CYS A 393 13.61 -23.19 -10.29
N THR A 394 13.38 -24.30 -9.60
CA THR A 394 12.43 -25.33 -10.04
C THR A 394 11.00 -24.99 -9.61
N THR A 395 9.99 -25.66 -10.17
CA THR A 395 8.61 -25.60 -9.63
C THR A 395 8.56 -26.06 -8.18
N GLN A 396 9.38 -27.05 -7.80
CA GLN A 396 9.47 -27.53 -6.43
C GLN A 396 10.02 -26.46 -5.48
N ASP A 397 10.97 -25.63 -5.91
CA ASP A 397 11.46 -24.52 -5.08
C ASP A 397 10.37 -23.52 -4.70
N ALA A 398 9.43 -23.24 -5.61
CA ALA A 398 8.29 -22.37 -5.34
C ALA A 398 7.31 -23.03 -4.37
N ILE A 399 6.99 -24.32 -4.59
CA ILE A 399 6.15 -25.12 -3.70
C ILE A 399 6.73 -25.18 -2.29
N ASP A 400 8.02 -25.53 -2.16
CA ASP A 400 8.69 -25.67 -0.87
C ASP A 400 8.75 -24.34 -0.13
N THR A 401 9.03 -23.23 -0.82
CA THR A 401 9.08 -21.88 -0.21
C THR A 401 7.71 -21.48 0.39
N ILE A 402 6.60 -21.74 -0.31
CA ILE A 402 5.25 -21.38 0.20
C ILE A 402 4.76 -22.38 1.25
N LEU A 403 5.10 -23.66 1.13
CA LEU A 403 4.84 -24.66 2.17
C LEU A 403 5.63 -24.36 3.45
N GLU A 404 6.87 -23.88 3.33
CA GLU A 404 7.69 -23.46 4.47
C GLU A 404 7.08 -22.23 5.15
N ALA A 405 6.66 -21.22 4.39
CA ALA A 405 5.93 -20.07 4.91
C ALA A 405 4.67 -20.47 5.72
N LYS A 406 3.91 -21.45 5.22
CA LYS A 406 2.73 -21.98 5.93
C LYS A 406 3.12 -22.79 7.18
N ARG A 407 4.15 -23.64 7.12
CA ARG A 407 4.67 -24.42 8.27
C ARG A 407 5.23 -23.53 9.37
N ASN A 408 6.00 -22.50 9.01
CA ASN A 408 6.61 -21.56 9.95
C ASN A 408 5.57 -20.76 10.75
N ARG A 409 4.32 -20.71 10.28
CA ARG A 409 3.17 -20.09 10.97
C ARG A 409 2.08 -21.08 11.41
N GLN A 410 2.37 -22.39 11.47
CA GLN A 410 1.37 -23.43 11.79
C GLN A 410 0.72 -23.29 13.17
N ASN A 411 1.42 -22.68 14.14
CA ASN A 411 0.93 -22.39 15.49
C ASN A 411 0.43 -20.93 15.64
N GLY A 412 0.43 -20.17 14.55
CA GLY A 412 0.14 -18.74 14.51
C GLY A 412 -1.18 -18.43 13.80
N VAL A 413 -1.27 -17.24 13.21
CA VAL A 413 -2.45 -16.86 12.41
C VAL A 413 -2.34 -17.49 11.03
N PRO A 414 -3.29 -18.36 10.62
CA PRO A 414 -3.16 -19.17 9.42
C PRO A 414 -3.12 -18.29 8.17
N ILE A 415 -2.14 -18.56 7.30
CA ILE A 415 -2.09 -18.04 5.94
C ILE A 415 -3.19 -18.72 5.12
N ARG A 416 -4.01 -17.92 4.41
CA ARG A 416 -5.12 -18.41 3.57
C ARG A 416 -4.98 -18.03 2.09
N TYR A 417 -4.06 -17.11 1.77
CA TYR A 417 -3.92 -16.51 0.45
C TYR A 417 -2.46 -16.50 -0.02
N LEU A 418 -2.25 -16.51 -1.33
CA LEU A 418 -0.95 -16.25 -1.97
C LEU A 418 -1.13 -15.14 -3.01
N MET A 419 -0.31 -14.09 -2.93
CA MET A 419 -0.30 -13.00 -3.92
C MET A 419 0.67 -13.26 -5.07
N GLY A 420 0.23 -12.84 -6.25
CA GLY A 420 0.99 -12.89 -7.49
C GLY A 420 2.15 -11.91 -7.62
N PHE A 421 2.57 -11.74 -8.86
CA PHE A 421 3.61 -10.79 -9.26
C PHE A 421 3.23 -9.34 -8.98
N ASN A 422 4.23 -8.49 -8.72
CA ASN A 422 4.04 -7.08 -8.39
C ASN A 422 4.24 -6.18 -9.62
N GLU A 423 3.16 -5.55 -10.08
CA GLU A 423 3.17 -4.47 -11.09
C GLU A 423 3.92 -4.74 -12.41
N MET A 424 3.80 -5.94 -12.98
CA MET A 424 4.47 -6.37 -14.24
C MET A 424 4.10 -5.55 -15.51
N TYR A 425 3.35 -4.46 -15.35
CA TYR A 425 2.92 -3.54 -16.39
C TYR A 425 3.69 -2.20 -16.38
N ASN A 426 4.54 -1.94 -15.38
CA ASN A 426 5.09 -0.61 -15.12
C ASN A 426 6.26 -0.26 -16.03
N ASN A 427 7.12 -1.23 -16.28
CA ASN A 427 8.34 -1.07 -17.06
C ASN A 427 8.24 -1.86 -18.38
N PRO A 428 8.86 -1.40 -19.47
CA PRO A 428 8.95 -2.20 -20.67
C PRO A 428 9.83 -3.43 -20.42
N HIS A 429 9.49 -4.56 -21.04
CA HIS A 429 10.41 -5.70 -21.16
C HIS A 429 11.76 -5.20 -21.73
N PRO A 430 12.92 -5.61 -21.15
CA PRO A 430 13.11 -6.77 -20.26
C PRO A 430 13.03 -6.50 -18.75
N GLU A 431 12.64 -5.30 -18.30
CA GLU A 431 12.59 -4.98 -16.87
C GLU A 431 11.45 -5.72 -16.14
N ASP A 432 10.26 -5.74 -16.73
CA ASP A 432 9.09 -6.50 -16.27
C ASP A 432 8.72 -7.64 -17.23
N PHE A 433 7.87 -8.57 -16.77
CA PHE A 433 7.33 -9.64 -17.62
C PHE A 433 6.38 -9.12 -18.70
N THR A 434 6.54 -9.65 -19.91
CA THR A 434 5.45 -9.64 -20.90
C THR A 434 4.24 -10.45 -20.38
N PRO A 435 3.01 -10.19 -20.85
CA PRO A 435 1.84 -10.96 -20.46
C PRO A 435 1.96 -12.47 -20.68
N ASP A 436 2.68 -12.91 -21.72
CA ASP A 436 2.95 -14.34 -21.99
C ASP A 436 3.94 -14.95 -21.01
N GLN A 437 5.05 -14.25 -20.71
CA GLN A 437 5.99 -14.67 -19.65
C GLN A 437 5.29 -14.77 -18.29
N ALA A 438 4.48 -13.76 -17.94
CA ALA A 438 3.71 -13.78 -16.71
C ALA A 438 2.73 -14.96 -16.66
N ALA A 439 1.98 -15.24 -17.73
CA ALA A 439 1.10 -16.40 -17.80
C ALA A 439 1.87 -17.74 -17.69
N HIS A 440 3.02 -17.86 -18.34
CA HIS A 440 3.87 -19.05 -18.24
C HIS A 440 4.39 -19.27 -16.81
N TYR A 441 4.96 -18.25 -16.17
CA TYR A 441 5.49 -18.37 -14.81
C TYR A 441 4.40 -18.45 -13.73
N TRP A 442 3.23 -17.87 -13.98
CA TRP A 442 2.04 -18.06 -13.16
C TRP A 442 1.66 -19.54 -13.08
N ALA A 443 1.55 -20.20 -14.24
CA ALA A 443 1.25 -21.62 -14.34
C ALA A 443 2.37 -22.52 -13.80
N LYS A 444 3.64 -22.14 -14.00
CA LYS A 444 4.80 -22.95 -13.63
C LYS A 444 5.20 -22.85 -12.14
N TYR A 445 5.01 -21.71 -11.50
CA TYR A 445 5.49 -21.47 -10.13
C TYR A 445 4.38 -21.03 -9.16
N VAL A 446 3.52 -20.09 -9.54
CA VAL A 446 2.57 -19.46 -8.60
C VAL A 446 1.37 -20.37 -8.30
N GLN A 447 0.70 -20.87 -9.35
CA GLN A 447 -0.42 -21.81 -9.22
C GLN A 447 -0.05 -23.09 -8.46
N PRO A 448 1.03 -23.83 -8.82
CA PRO A 448 1.39 -25.06 -8.13
C PRO A 448 1.73 -24.83 -6.66
N ALA A 449 2.40 -23.73 -6.33
CA ALA A 449 2.72 -23.39 -4.94
C ALA A 449 1.47 -23.09 -4.11
N ALA A 450 0.50 -22.33 -4.64
CA ALA A 450 -0.78 -22.09 -3.96
C ALA A 450 -1.61 -23.37 -3.77
N LEU A 451 -1.71 -24.20 -4.81
CA LEU A 451 -2.47 -25.46 -4.75
C LEU A 451 -1.84 -26.45 -3.77
N ALA A 452 -0.53 -26.65 -3.83
CA ALA A 452 0.19 -27.54 -2.91
C ALA A 452 0.09 -27.07 -1.45
N ALA A 453 0.05 -25.75 -1.23
CA ALA A 453 -0.08 -25.16 0.09
C ALA A 453 -1.53 -24.95 0.54
N ASP A 454 -2.56 -25.31 -0.24
CA ASP A 454 -3.98 -25.04 0.05
C ASP A 454 -4.20 -23.55 0.41
N LEU A 455 -3.87 -22.67 -0.55
CA LEU A 455 -4.00 -21.21 -0.48
C LEU A 455 -4.81 -20.68 -1.66
N LYS A 456 -5.63 -19.66 -1.41
CA LYS A 456 -6.38 -18.94 -2.44
C LYS A 456 -5.49 -17.97 -3.21
N LEU A 457 -5.57 -17.95 -4.53
CA LEU A 457 -4.77 -17.04 -5.35
C LEU A 457 -5.38 -15.64 -5.40
N VAL A 458 -4.60 -14.64 -4.98
CA VAL A 458 -4.78 -13.25 -5.38
C VAL A 458 -3.98 -13.04 -6.67
N SER A 459 -4.56 -12.40 -7.69
CA SER A 459 -3.90 -12.19 -8.98
C SER A 459 -2.53 -11.49 -8.87
N THR A 460 -1.76 -11.51 -9.95
CA THR A 460 -0.75 -10.46 -10.18
C THR A 460 -1.40 -9.07 -10.03
N THR A 461 -0.64 -8.09 -9.57
CA THR A 461 -1.19 -6.76 -9.30
C THR A 461 -1.33 -5.95 -10.59
N PHE A 462 -2.43 -5.21 -10.71
CA PHE A 462 -2.81 -4.41 -11.87
C PHE A 462 -3.14 -2.97 -11.48
N ASN A 463 -3.33 -2.06 -12.44
CA ASN A 463 -3.95 -0.75 -12.16
C ASN A 463 -4.99 -0.35 -13.23
N ALA A 464 -5.69 0.76 -13.00
CA ALA A 464 -6.69 1.30 -13.92
C ALA A 464 -6.19 1.51 -15.37
N LYS A 465 -4.88 1.73 -15.56
CA LYS A 465 -4.26 1.99 -16.87
C LYS A 465 -3.75 0.70 -17.54
N SER A 466 -3.50 -0.37 -16.79
CA SER A 466 -2.89 -1.61 -17.28
C SER A 466 -3.88 -2.59 -17.95
N SER A 467 -5.10 -2.16 -18.29
CA SER A 467 -6.14 -3.06 -18.82
C SER A 467 -5.74 -3.82 -20.08
N ASP A 468 -4.84 -3.29 -20.92
CA ASP A 468 -4.23 -4.04 -22.05
C ASP A 468 -3.41 -5.23 -21.55
N TRP A 469 -2.43 -4.98 -20.69
CA TRP A 469 -1.57 -6.01 -20.10
C TRP A 469 -2.40 -7.05 -19.32
N THR A 470 -3.39 -6.60 -18.55
CA THR A 470 -4.33 -7.45 -17.79
C THR A 470 -5.13 -8.37 -18.70
N SER A 471 -5.72 -7.82 -19.77
CA SER A 471 -6.52 -8.61 -20.72
C SER A 471 -5.64 -9.62 -21.45
N GLU A 472 -4.46 -9.21 -21.91
CA GLU A 472 -3.55 -10.13 -22.57
C GLU A 472 -3.05 -11.23 -21.61
N PHE A 473 -2.73 -10.92 -20.35
CA PHE A 473 -2.34 -11.93 -19.36
C PHE A 473 -3.43 -12.99 -19.18
N PHE A 474 -4.70 -12.59 -19.07
CA PHE A 474 -5.82 -13.52 -19.01
C PHE A 474 -6.00 -14.33 -20.31
N MET A 475 -5.79 -13.73 -21.49
CA MET A 475 -5.79 -14.47 -22.77
C MET A 475 -4.68 -15.53 -22.81
N ARG A 476 -3.44 -15.16 -22.48
CA ARG A 476 -2.27 -16.06 -22.51
C ARG A 476 -2.39 -17.19 -21.49
N CYS A 477 -2.91 -16.89 -20.30
CA CYS A 477 -3.20 -17.93 -19.30
C CYS A 477 -4.32 -18.84 -19.80
N TYR A 478 -5.43 -18.29 -20.29
CA TYR A 478 -6.54 -19.10 -20.80
C TYR A 478 -6.10 -20.01 -21.96
N ASP A 479 -5.26 -19.57 -22.89
CA ASP A 479 -4.68 -20.42 -23.94
C ASP A 479 -3.91 -21.62 -23.38
N ARG A 480 -3.15 -21.37 -22.31
CA ARG A 480 -2.31 -22.35 -21.61
C ARG A 480 -3.09 -23.26 -20.65
N ARG A 481 -4.42 -23.14 -20.52
CA ARG A 481 -5.23 -23.98 -19.62
C ARG A 481 -5.18 -25.49 -19.89
N ASN A 482 -4.82 -25.87 -21.12
CA ASN A 482 -4.66 -27.27 -21.56
C ASN A 482 -3.19 -27.63 -21.84
N ASP A 483 -2.24 -26.81 -21.40
CA ASP A 483 -0.81 -27.15 -21.43
C ASP A 483 -0.58 -28.42 -20.60
N LYS A 484 0.28 -29.32 -21.09
CA LYS A 484 0.51 -30.64 -20.48
C LYS A 484 1.41 -30.57 -19.26
N ASP A 485 2.33 -29.62 -19.25
CA ASP A 485 3.38 -29.52 -18.25
C ASP A 485 3.02 -28.44 -17.22
N TYR A 486 2.45 -27.31 -17.68
CA TYR A 486 2.12 -26.15 -16.83
C TYR A 486 0.74 -25.56 -17.20
N PRO A 487 -0.37 -26.21 -16.86
CA PRO A 487 -1.72 -25.72 -17.15
C PRO A 487 -2.03 -24.43 -16.37
N CYS A 488 -2.37 -23.36 -17.10
CA CYS A 488 -2.71 -22.06 -16.51
C CYS A 488 -4.23 -21.92 -16.34
N ASP A 489 -4.72 -21.95 -15.10
CA ASP A 489 -6.14 -21.87 -14.78
C ASP A 489 -6.44 -20.58 -14.04
N ILE A 490 -7.07 -19.66 -14.76
CA ILE A 490 -7.53 -18.36 -14.25
C ILE A 490 -8.66 -18.50 -13.24
N ASP A 491 -9.47 -19.57 -13.27
CA ASP A 491 -10.61 -19.71 -12.37
C ASP A 491 -10.21 -20.00 -10.91
N LEU A 492 -8.94 -20.38 -10.71
CA LEU A 492 -8.28 -20.46 -9.39
C LEU A 492 -8.01 -19.07 -8.77
N ILE A 493 -8.05 -17.98 -9.54
CA ILE A 493 -7.92 -16.62 -9.01
C ILE A 493 -9.21 -16.27 -8.26
N GLU A 494 -9.09 -15.97 -6.97
CA GLU A 494 -10.22 -15.70 -6.09
C GLU A 494 -10.47 -14.20 -5.87
N MET A 495 -9.44 -13.34 -6.02
CA MET A 495 -9.54 -11.87 -5.93
C MET A 495 -8.55 -11.20 -6.90
N PHE A 496 -8.90 -10.00 -7.38
CA PHE A 496 -8.01 -9.20 -8.22
C PHE A 496 -7.20 -8.19 -7.40
N ALA A 497 -5.87 -8.31 -7.40
CA ALA A 497 -4.99 -7.32 -6.78
C ALA A 497 -4.89 -6.05 -7.64
N VAL A 498 -5.12 -4.88 -7.03
CA VAL A 498 -5.05 -3.58 -7.71
C VAL A 498 -4.22 -2.57 -6.92
N HIS A 499 -3.37 -1.84 -7.64
CA HIS A 499 -2.57 -0.73 -7.15
C HIS A 499 -3.19 0.56 -7.67
N GLN A 500 -3.57 1.46 -6.76
CA GLN A 500 -4.18 2.72 -7.15
C GLN A 500 -3.87 3.82 -6.14
N TYR A 501 -3.35 4.92 -6.67
CA TYR A 501 -2.70 5.98 -5.92
C TYR A 501 -3.43 7.33 -6.03
N ASP A 502 -4.72 7.28 -6.39
CA ASP A 502 -5.59 8.46 -6.45
C ASP A 502 -6.58 8.47 -5.27
N CYS A 503 -6.64 9.56 -4.53
CA CYS A 503 -7.44 9.65 -3.31
C CYS A 503 -8.90 10.11 -3.50
N LYS A 504 -9.37 10.34 -4.74
CA LYS A 504 -10.74 10.83 -5.00
C LYS A 504 -11.77 9.71 -4.92
N GLN A 505 -12.81 9.90 -4.11
CA GLN A 505 -13.98 9.02 -4.02
C GLN A 505 -14.51 8.58 -5.42
N GLU A 506 -14.74 9.54 -6.31
CA GLU A 506 -15.28 9.30 -7.66
C GLU A 506 -14.46 8.27 -8.46
N LEU A 507 -13.13 8.28 -8.34
CA LEU A 507 -12.29 7.33 -9.05
C LEU A 507 -12.55 5.89 -8.55
N TRP A 508 -12.65 5.69 -7.25
CA TRP A 508 -12.89 4.36 -6.68
C TRP A 508 -14.26 3.81 -7.05
N GLU A 509 -15.29 4.63 -6.94
CA GLU A 509 -16.66 4.27 -7.32
C GLU A 509 -16.76 3.92 -8.81
N GLN A 510 -16.14 4.72 -9.70
CA GLN A 510 -16.20 4.48 -11.14
C GLN A 510 -15.34 3.30 -11.62
N TRP A 511 -14.17 3.07 -11.02
CA TRP A 511 -13.23 2.06 -11.49
C TRP A 511 -13.37 0.70 -10.80
N TYR A 512 -13.82 0.68 -9.54
CA TYR A 512 -13.85 -0.54 -8.72
C TYR A 512 -15.20 -0.76 -8.02
N GLY A 513 -16.21 0.08 -8.26
CA GLY A 513 -17.58 -0.15 -7.81
C GLY A 513 -18.30 -1.31 -8.51
N HIS A 514 -19.61 -1.44 -8.27
CA HIS A 514 -20.41 -2.59 -8.72
C HIS A 514 -20.48 -2.76 -10.24
N GLY A 515 -20.49 -4.02 -10.68
CA GLY A 515 -21.07 -4.49 -11.96
C GLY A 515 -20.40 -3.98 -13.23
N ASP A 516 -20.61 -2.71 -13.54
CA ASP A 516 -20.20 -2.05 -14.78
C ASP A 516 -19.05 -1.06 -14.56
N SER A 517 -18.15 -1.39 -13.62
CA SER A 517 -16.98 -0.56 -13.34
C SER A 517 -16.08 -0.38 -14.57
N LYS A 518 -15.35 0.73 -14.63
CA LYS A 518 -14.42 1.02 -15.74
C LYS A 518 -13.32 -0.04 -15.88
N PHE A 519 -12.89 -0.68 -14.79
CA PHE A 519 -11.98 -1.81 -14.86
C PHE A 519 -12.65 -3.03 -15.50
N ILE A 520 -13.82 -3.46 -14.98
CA ILE A 520 -14.55 -4.63 -15.47
C ILE A 520 -14.85 -4.48 -16.96
N ASN A 521 -15.51 -3.38 -17.36
CA ASN A 521 -15.84 -3.12 -18.76
C ASN A 521 -14.58 -2.92 -19.63
N GLY A 522 -13.51 -2.31 -19.10
CA GLY A 522 -12.27 -2.10 -19.84
C GLY A 522 -11.54 -3.40 -20.18
N VAL A 523 -11.56 -4.37 -19.26
CA VAL A 523 -10.94 -5.70 -19.45
C VAL A 523 -11.88 -6.62 -20.22
N SER A 524 -13.18 -6.66 -19.89
CA SER A 524 -14.17 -7.50 -20.60
C SER A 524 -14.34 -7.13 -22.06
N ASN A 525 -14.31 -5.83 -22.42
CA ASN A 525 -14.45 -5.40 -23.82
C ASN A 525 -13.24 -5.79 -24.68
N LYS A 526 -12.05 -5.91 -24.08
CA LYS A 526 -10.83 -6.35 -24.78
C LYS A 526 -10.80 -7.86 -24.94
N LEU A 527 -11.31 -8.59 -23.95
CA LEU A 527 -11.49 -10.04 -24.02
C LEU A 527 -12.61 -10.41 -25.01
N GLY A 528 -13.74 -9.70 -25.00
CA GLY A 528 -14.87 -9.95 -25.91
C GLY A 528 -15.31 -11.42 -25.87
N GLU A 529 -15.38 -12.06 -27.04
CA GLU A 529 -15.72 -13.49 -27.19
C GLU A 529 -14.48 -14.42 -27.09
N TYR A 530 -13.34 -13.95 -26.60
CA TYR A 530 -12.11 -14.75 -26.53
C TYR A 530 -12.32 -16.05 -25.77
N GLY A 531 -11.87 -17.17 -26.32
CA GLY A 531 -12.12 -18.49 -25.73
C GLY A 531 -13.54 -19.04 -25.93
N GLY A 532 -14.42 -18.32 -26.63
CA GLY A 532 -15.67 -18.77 -27.26
C GLY A 532 -16.84 -19.14 -26.36
N LYS A 533 -16.59 -19.51 -25.10
CA LYS A 533 -17.64 -19.91 -24.13
C LYS A 533 -17.51 -19.28 -22.74
N LYS A 534 -16.41 -18.56 -22.46
CA LYS A 534 -16.22 -17.92 -21.15
C LYS A 534 -16.91 -16.56 -21.17
N ASP A 535 -17.89 -16.36 -20.29
CA ASP A 535 -18.37 -15.01 -19.99
C ASP A 535 -17.32 -14.30 -19.13
N TRP A 536 -16.48 -13.51 -19.78
CA TRP A 536 -15.45 -12.73 -19.12
C TRP A 536 -16.01 -11.64 -18.21
N LYS A 537 -17.21 -11.12 -18.50
CA LYS A 537 -17.83 -10.08 -17.70
C LYS A 537 -18.38 -10.66 -16.41
N GLU A 538 -19.11 -11.77 -16.48
CA GLU A 538 -19.55 -12.52 -15.30
C GLU A 538 -18.36 -12.96 -14.44
N TYR A 539 -17.31 -13.53 -15.06
CA TYR A 539 -16.07 -13.89 -14.36
C TYR A 539 -15.46 -12.70 -13.61
N LEU A 540 -15.28 -11.55 -14.28
CA LEU A 540 -14.72 -10.34 -13.65
C LEU A 540 -15.62 -9.74 -12.57
N GLN A 541 -16.95 -9.86 -12.71
CA GLN A 541 -17.92 -9.42 -11.70
C GLN A 541 -18.00 -10.35 -10.47
N SER A 542 -17.65 -11.63 -10.63
CA SER A 542 -17.76 -12.66 -9.59
C SER A 542 -16.68 -12.59 -8.49
N LYS A 543 -15.61 -11.82 -8.71
CA LYS A 543 -14.42 -11.78 -7.84
C LYS A 543 -14.23 -10.38 -7.25
N PRO A 544 -13.98 -10.23 -5.94
CA PRO A 544 -13.70 -8.92 -5.33
C PRO A 544 -12.30 -8.41 -5.67
N PHE A 545 -12.10 -7.11 -5.43
CA PHE A 545 -10.80 -6.45 -5.49
C PHE A 545 -10.09 -6.48 -4.14
N TRP A 546 -8.78 -6.68 -4.20
CA TRP A 546 -7.84 -6.41 -3.11
C TRP A 546 -6.98 -5.22 -3.53
N VAL A 547 -7.13 -4.10 -2.84
CA VAL A 547 -6.32 -2.89 -3.09
C VAL A 547 -4.98 -3.05 -2.38
N THR A 548 -4.07 -3.82 -2.96
CA THR A 548 -2.79 -4.17 -2.31
C THR A 548 -1.87 -2.97 -2.12
N GLU A 549 -1.96 -1.93 -2.96
CA GLU A 549 -1.30 -0.65 -2.73
C GLU A 549 -2.21 0.56 -2.93
N THR A 550 -2.21 1.48 -1.97
CA THR A 550 -2.80 2.81 -2.12
C THR A 550 -2.13 3.90 -1.28
N SER A 551 -2.08 5.12 -1.81
CA SER A 551 -1.85 6.39 -1.10
C SER A 551 -2.34 7.54 -1.99
N CYS A 552 -2.09 8.81 -1.67
CA CYS A 552 -2.36 9.94 -2.59
C CYS A 552 -1.08 10.48 -3.27
N TYR A 553 0.05 9.79 -3.15
CA TYR A 553 1.34 10.32 -3.63
C TYR A 553 1.36 10.51 -5.15
N HIS A 554 0.73 9.61 -5.88
CA HIS A 554 0.61 9.66 -7.33
C HIS A 554 -0.82 10.08 -7.77
N ASP A 555 -1.47 10.96 -7.02
CA ASP A 555 -2.73 11.59 -7.38
C ASP A 555 -2.66 12.21 -8.80
N ILE A 556 -3.74 12.04 -9.57
CA ILE A 556 -3.86 12.59 -10.91
C ILE A 556 -4.69 13.88 -10.80
N PRO A 557 -4.19 15.07 -11.21
CA PRO A 557 -4.89 16.33 -10.99
C PRO A 557 -6.08 16.50 -11.94
N ASP A 558 -6.13 15.73 -13.03
CA ASP A 558 -7.18 15.73 -14.04
C ASP A 558 -7.40 14.29 -14.52
N LEU A 559 -8.53 13.69 -14.14
CA LEU A 559 -8.88 12.31 -14.48
C LEU A 559 -8.99 12.09 -16.00
N SER A 560 -9.18 13.14 -16.80
CA SER A 560 -9.19 13.07 -18.28
C SER A 560 -7.79 13.03 -18.90
N LYS A 561 -6.73 13.30 -18.13
CA LYS A 561 -5.33 13.33 -18.58
C LYS A 561 -4.46 12.34 -17.80
N PRO A 562 -4.78 11.03 -17.83
CA PRO A 562 -4.04 10.01 -17.08
C PRO A 562 -2.56 10.00 -17.47
N GLY A 563 -1.69 9.96 -16.46
CA GLY A 563 -0.22 9.93 -16.65
C GLY A 563 0.49 11.23 -16.30
N LYS A 564 -0.23 12.34 -16.10
CA LYS A 564 0.29 13.50 -15.37
C LYS A 564 -0.05 13.35 -13.90
N PHE A 565 0.96 13.39 -13.03
CA PHE A 565 0.76 13.41 -11.57
C PHE A 565 0.66 14.85 -11.07
N GLU A 566 0.00 15.06 -9.93
CA GLU A 566 -0.01 16.36 -9.28
C GLU A 566 1.42 16.72 -8.81
N ARG A 567 1.86 17.93 -9.14
CA ARG A 567 3.15 18.49 -8.70
C ARG A 567 2.89 19.83 -7.98
N PRO A 568 3.37 20.04 -6.75
CA PRO A 568 4.07 19.07 -5.90
C PRO A 568 3.22 17.83 -5.57
N HIS A 569 3.89 16.70 -5.35
CA HIS A 569 3.24 15.56 -4.72
C HIS A 569 2.68 15.97 -3.35
N ALA A 570 1.50 15.43 -3.01
CA ALA A 570 0.81 15.76 -1.77
C ALA A 570 1.70 15.51 -0.54
N SER A 571 1.80 16.51 0.34
CA SER A 571 2.49 16.37 1.64
C SER A 571 1.69 15.46 2.58
N SER A 572 2.29 15.00 3.69
CA SER A 572 1.60 14.10 4.64
C SER A 572 0.31 14.75 5.19
N LYS A 573 0.35 16.06 5.45
CA LYS A 573 -0.83 16.87 5.80
C LYS A 573 -1.89 16.85 4.69
N GLU A 574 -1.52 17.13 3.45
CA GLU A 574 -2.48 17.20 2.35
C GLU A 574 -3.06 15.82 2.03
N MET A 575 -2.28 14.74 2.14
CA MET A 575 -2.78 13.36 2.04
C MET A 575 -3.77 13.01 3.16
N CYS A 576 -3.45 13.37 4.40
CA CYS A 576 -4.37 13.27 5.55
C CYS A 576 -5.71 13.97 5.26
N LEU A 577 -5.67 15.21 4.76
CA LEU A 577 -6.87 16.00 4.43
C LEU A 577 -7.68 15.39 3.28
N ARG A 578 -7.02 14.70 2.33
CA ARG A 578 -7.68 14.01 1.21
C ARG A 578 -8.39 12.72 1.66
N ILE A 579 -7.73 11.88 2.48
CA ILE A 579 -8.29 10.58 2.88
C ILE A 579 -9.32 10.64 4.01
N THR A 580 -9.34 11.73 4.79
CA THR A 580 -10.34 11.98 5.85
C THR A 580 -11.63 12.62 5.34
N GLY A 581 -11.69 13.03 4.07
CA GLY A 581 -12.82 13.78 3.53
C GLY A 581 -12.83 15.27 3.90
N GLN A 582 -11.75 15.81 4.51
CA GLN A 582 -11.58 17.26 4.75
C GLN A 582 -11.32 18.07 3.45
N ARG A 583 -11.40 17.41 2.28
CA ARG A 583 -11.38 18.00 0.94
C ARG A 583 -12.63 17.63 0.13
N PRO A 584 -13.86 17.86 0.64
CA PRO A 584 -15.07 17.25 0.08
C PRO A 584 -15.36 17.68 -1.36
N LYS A 585 -14.99 18.92 -1.73
CA LYS A 585 -15.22 19.46 -3.08
C LYS A 585 -14.34 18.85 -4.18
N THR A 586 -13.22 18.22 -3.81
CA THR A 586 -12.23 17.70 -4.78
C THR A 586 -11.90 16.22 -4.60
N TYR A 587 -12.13 15.66 -3.41
CA TYR A 587 -11.83 14.26 -3.08
C TYR A 587 -13.04 13.49 -2.51
N GLY A 588 -14.19 14.15 -2.32
CA GLY A 588 -15.35 13.55 -1.67
C GLY A 588 -15.04 13.17 -0.22
N ILE A 589 -15.51 12.01 0.22
CA ILE A 589 -15.21 11.44 1.54
C ILE A 589 -13.76 10.91 1.68
N GLY A 590 -12.97 10.93 0.60
CA GLY A 590 -11.63 10.36 0.54
C GLY A 590 -11.60 8.87 0.22
N SER A 591 -10.49 8.40 -0.35
CA SER A 591 -10.34 7.01 -0.82
C SER A 591 -10.54 5.95 0.26
N ILE A 592 -9.94 6.12 1.45
CA ILE A 592 -9.98 5.09 2.50
C ILE A 592 -11.43 4.86 2.97
N ALA A 593 -12.19 5.94 3.26
CA ALA A 593 -13.61 5.84 3.59
C ALA A 593 -14.46 5.29 2.43
N THR A 594 -14.06 5.54 1.18
CA THR A 594 -14.72 4.97 -0.01
C THR A 594 -14.48 3.46 -0.10
N MET A 595 -13.26 2.97 0.14
CA MET A 595 -12.93 1.54 0.11
C MET A 595 -13.62 0.75 1.22
N GLU A 596 -13.82 1.34 2.40
CA GLU A 596 -14.67 0.74 3.43
C GLU A 596 -16.14 0.59 2.95
N ARG A 597 -16.64 1.58 2.19
CA ARG A 597 -18.01 1.58 1.64
C ARG A 597 -18.22 0.73 0.37
N LEU A 598 -17.20 0.41 -0.41
CA LEU A 598 -17.34 -0.47 -1.59
C LEU A 598 -17.23 -1.94 -1.18
N ASP A 599 -18.31 -2.72 -1.28
CA ASP A 599 -18.27 -4.18 -0.97
C ASP A 599 -17.57 -5.02 -2.03
N THR A 600 -17.42 -4.49 -3.25
CA THR A 600 -16.51 -5.00 -4.28
C THR A 600 -15.05 -4.94 -3.86
N ILE A 601 -14.68 -4.17 -2.82
CA ILE A 601 -13.34 -4.15 -2.25
C ILE A 601 -13.37 -4.94 -0.94
N ASP A 602 -12.69 -6.08 -0.92
CA ASP A 602 -12.62 -7.01 0.22
C ASP A 602 -11.46 -6.66 1.16
N ARG A 603 -10.32 -6.22 0.61
CA ARG A 603 -9.16 -5.78 1.39
C ARG A 603 -8.49 -4.55 0.78
N TYR A 604 -7.81 -3.76 1.61
CA TYR A 604 -6.94 -2.67 1.15
C TYR A 604 -5.73 -2.46 2.08
N ALA A 605 -4.58 -2.08 1.51
CA ALA A 605 -3.36 -1.78 2.27
C ALA A 605 -2.67 -0.48 1.83
N PHE A 606 -2.23 0.31 2.81
CA PHE A 606 -1.63 1.62 2.56
C PHE A 606 -0.13 1.52 2.28
N TRP A 607 0.32 2.22 1.23
CA TRP A 607 1.72 2.36 0.86
C TRP A 607 2.30 3.66 1.43
N THR A 608 3.06 3.63 2.53
CA THR A 608 3.58 2.46 3.28
C THR A 608 3.73 2.79 4.77
N THR A 609 3.94 1.79 5.63
CA THR A 609 4.09 2.00 7.08
C THR A 609 5.23 2.97 7.40
N TRP A 610 6.42 2.70 6.85
CA TRP A 610 7.57 3.60 6.84
C TRP A 610 8.57 3.15 5.75
N SER A 611 9.35 4.08 5.21
CA SER A 611 10.31 3.82 4.12
C SER A 611 11.71 4.36 4.43
N PRO A 612 12.77 3.52 4.36
CA PRO A 612 14.17 3.92 4.58
C PRO A 612 14.83 4.59 3.35
N LYS A 613 14.07 4.91 2.29
CA LYS A 613 14.67 5.42 1.03
C LYS A 613 15.27 6.81 1.22
N LYS A 614 16.48 7.03 0.67
CA LYS A 614 17.17 8.34 0.66
C LYS A 614 16.42 9.41 -0.13
N THR A 615 15.62 9.00 -1.12
CA THR A 615 14.63 9.84 -1.78
C THR A 615 13.40 9.94 -0.88
N LEU A 616 13.25 11.09 -0.23
CA LEU A 616 12.24 11.30 0.79
C LEU A 616 10.84 11.23 0.17
N LYS A 617 9.90 10.55 0.84
CA LYS A 617 8.49 10.53 0.44
C LYS A 617 7.60 10.87 1.66
N PRO A 618 6.55 11.69 1.48
CA PRO A 618 5.64 12.09 2.56
C PRO A 618 4.62 11.02 2.96
N VAL A 619 4.74 9.79 2.44
CA VAL A 619 3.70 8.74 2.46
C VAL A 619 3.66 7.86 3.71
N ASN A 620 4.63 8.00 4.61
CA ASN A 620 4.77 7.07 5.72
C ASN A 620 3.60 7.22 6.72
N LEU A 621 3.03 6.10 7.17
CA LEU A 621 2.06 6.08 8.28
C LEU A 621 2.72 6.43 9.64
N THR A 622 4.02 6.11 9.78
CA THR A 622 4.82 6.35 10.99
C THR A 622 6.17 6.98 10.66
N TYR A 623 6.78 7.63 11.64
CA TYR A 623 8.21 7.93 11.66
C TYR A 623 8.99 6.67 12.10
N LYS A 624 10.32 6.64 11.92
CA LYS A 624 11.17 5.48 12.24
C LYS A 624 11.06 5.01 13.70
N ASP A 625 10.79 5.93 14.63
CA ASP A 625 10.66 5.63 16.06
C ASP A 625 9.26 5.16 16.48
N GLY A 626 8.39 4.86 15.52
CA GLY A 626 7.01 4.43 15.72
C GLY A 626 5.99 5.58 15.76
N THR A 627 6.42 6.82 16.01
CA THR A 627 5.51 7.96 16.15
C THR A 627 4.57 8.09 14.95
N ILE A 628 3.27 8.17 15.19
CA ILE A 628 2.26 8.25 14.13
C ILE A 628 2.30 9.58 13.35
N THR A 629 2.27 9.51 12.02
CA THR A 629 2.17 10.71 11.16
C THR A 629 0.72 11.19 11.05
N PRO A 630 0.46 12.40 10.50
CA PRO A 630 -0.90 12.81 10.13
C PRO A 630 -1.63 11.79 9.24
N VAL A 631 -0.92 11.18 8.28
CA VAL A 631 -1.47 10.13 7.40
C VAL A 631 -1.80 8.88 8.20
N GLY A 632 -0.94 8.48 9.14
CA GLY A 632 -1.21 7.38 10.07
C GLY A 632 -2.49 7.58 10.88
N LYS A 633 -2.67 8.76 11.50
CA LYS A 633 -3.90 9.09 12.27
C LYS A 633 -5.15 9.00 11.39
N ALA A 634 -5.09 9.55 10.18
CA ALA A 634 -6.17 9.52 9.22
C ALA A 634 -6.47 8.11 8.68
N TYR A 635 -5.45 7.26 8.56
CA TYR A 635 -5.59 5.87 8.15
C TYR A 635 -6.25 4.99 9.23
N LEU A 636 -5.95 5.26 10.51
CA LEU A 636 -6.64 4.63 11.64
C LEU A 636 -8.13 5.00 11.68
N ASN A 637 -8.50 6.21 11.26
CA ASN A 637 -9.86 6.76 11.38
C ASN A 637 -10.47 7.16 10.01
N PRO A 638 -10.85 6.18 9.15
CA PRO A 638 -11.42 6.45 7.83
C PRO A 638 -12.65 7.37 7.87
N GLY A 639 -12.58 8.50 7.18
CA GLY A 639 -13.70 9.45 7.07
C GLY A 639 -13.93 10.34 8.30
N ASP A 640 -13.08 10.25 9.33
CA ASP A 640 -13.13 11.19 10.45
C ASP A 640 -12.53 12.55 10.04
N THR A 641 -13.41 13.51 9.83
CA THR A 641 -13.04 14.89 9.46
C THR A 641 -12.52 15.72 10.62
N SER A 642 -12.54 15.21 11.86
CA SER A 642 -12.00 15.88 13.05
C SER A 642 -10.49 15.64 13.26
N ILE A 643 -9.88 14.71 12.50
CA ILE A 643 -8.47 14.36 12.61
C ILE A 643 -7.58 15.58 12.33
N ASP A 644 -6.73 15.90 13.31
CA ASP A 644 -5.67 16.90 13.16
C ASP A 644 -4.60 16.41 12.18
N CYS A 645 -4.62 17.01 10.99
CA CYS A 645 -3.68 16.77 9.91
C CYS A 645 -2.40 17.64 9.99
N GLU A 646 -2.22 18.46 11.02
CA GLU A 646 -0.99 19.25 11.20
C GLU A 646 0.22 18.37 11.55
N PHE A 647 1.40 18.83 11.13
CA PHE A 647 2.65 18.12 11.40
C PHE A 647 3.00 18.21 12.89
N PRO A 648 3.44 17.11 13.52
CA PRO A 648 3.90 17.15 14.91
C PRO A 648 5.19 17.97 15.06
N GLY A 649 5.42 18.41 16.30
CA GLY A 649 6.57 19.22 16.69
C GLY A 649 6.32 20.73 16.63
N LYS A 650 7.33 21.51 17.02
CA LYS A 650 7.30 22.97 16.92
C LYS A 650 7.95 23.41 15.62
N VAL A 651 7.19 24.13 14.77
CA VAL A 651 7.72 24.78 13.57
C VAL A 651 8.73 25.87 13.94
N ILE A 652 9.90 25.83 13.30
CA ILE A 652 10.96 26.84 13.37
C ILE A 652 11.21 27.33 11.94
N LYS A 653 10.91 28.60 11.71
CA LYS A 653 11.04 29.24 10.39
C LYS A 653 12.46 29.71 10.13
N VAL A 654 12.81 29.91 8.85
CA VAL A 654 14.13 30.44 8.47
C VAL A 654 14.39 31.88 8.92
N ASP A 655 13.35 32.63 9.28
CA ASP A 655 13.42 33.99 9.83
C ASP A 655 13.39 34.05 11.38
N ASP A 656 13.43 32.89 12.07
CA ASP A 656 13.61 32.83 13.51
C ASP A 656 14.98 33.41 13.92
N LYS A 657 15.01 34.16 15.03
CA LYS A 657 16.22 34.82 15.56
C LYS A 657 17.38 33.86 15.88
N LYS A 658 17.10 32.57 16.12
CA LYS A 658 18.12 31.53 16.32
C LYS A 658 18.62 30.90 15.02
N THR A 659 17.99 31.17 13.88
CA THR A 659 18.44 30.68 12.57
C THR A 659 19.62 31.51 12.07
N LYS A 660 20.69 30.84 11.63
CA LYS A 660 21.93 31.47 11.14
C LYS A 660 22.16 31.10 9.67
N LEU A 661 22.47 32.09 8.84
CA LEU A 661 22.88 31.88 7.45
C LEU A 661 24.40 32.09 7.34
N GLN A 662 25.07 31.31 6.49
CA GLN A 662 26.51 31.44 6.20
C GLN A 662 26.81 31.24 4.72
N GLY A 663 27.96 31.75 4.27
CA GLY A 663 28.37 31.70 2.86
C GLY A 663 27.39 32.47 1.97
N ASP A 664 27.10 31.93 0.79
CA ASP A 664 26.27 32.57 -0.23
C ASP A 664 24.76 32.31 -0.07
N ALA A 665 24.35 31.68 1.04
CA ALA A 665 22.95 31.42 1.36
C ALA A 665 22.16 32.73 1.54
N LYS A 666 20.99 32.84 0.88
CA LYS A 666 20.20 34.08 0.86
C LYS A 666 18.74 33.84 1.17
N MET A 667 18.21 34.65 2.07
CA MET A 667 16.78 34.73 2.34
C MET A 667 16.06 35.42 1.18
N ILE A 668 14.88 34.94 0.83
CA ILE A 668 13.94 35.48 -0.16
C ILE A 668 12.51 35.37 0.39
N SER A 669 11.56 36.13 -0.16
CA SER A 669 10.13 35.95 0.10
C SER A 669 9.47 35.31 -1.12
N CYS A 670 8.55 34.35 -0.91
CA CYS A 670 7.94 33.57 -1.98
C CYS A 670 6.42 33.72 -2.02
N ALA A 671 5.89 34.36 -3.07
CA ALA A 671 4.46 34.63 -3.23
C ALA A 671 3.59 33.36 -3.15
N GLY A 672 4.04 32.26 -3.78
CA GLY A 672 3.34 30.96 -3.74
C GLY A 672 3.29 30.27 -2.37
N THR A 673 4.02 30.79 -1.38
CA THR A 673 3.97 30.39 0.04
C THR A 673 3.22 31.41 0.91
N GLY A 674 2.46 32.34 0.30
CA GLY A 674 1.82 33.45 1.02
C GLY A 674 2.78 34.56 1.43
N GLY A 675 3.96 34.64 0.80
CA GLY A 675 4.99 35.63 1.11
C GLY A 675 5.96 35.21 2.23
N ASN A 676 5.89 33.96 2.72
CA ASN A 676 6.82 33.47 3.74
C ASN A 676 8.28 33.57 3.29
N ALA A 677 9.17 33.70 4.28
CA ALA A 677 10.61 33.67 4.07
C ALA A 677 11.08 32.25 3.71
N MET A 678 12.01 32.17 2.76
CA MET A 678 12.70 30.95 2.38
C MET A 678 14.20 31.22 2.21
N VAL A 679 15.05 30.19 2.38
CA VAL A 679 16.49 30.28 2.08
C VAL A 679 16.80 29.51 0.80
N ARG A 680 17.51 30.18 -0.12
CA ARG A 680 18.08 29.61 -1.34
C ARG A 680 19.61 29.70 -1.34
N LYS A 681 20.25 29.20 -2.42
CA LYS A 681 21.72 29.11 -2.59
C LYS A 681 22.40 28.24 -1.53
N LEU A 682 21.70 27.23 -1.01
CA LEU A 682 22.25 26.22 -0.10
C LEU A 682 23.29 25.29 -0.76
N HIS A 683 23.69 25.55 -2.01
CA HIS A 683 24.81 24.88 -2.68
C HIS A 683 26.13 25.68 -2.61
N LEU A 684 26.10 26.92 -2.13
CA LEU A 684 27.27 27.81 -1.94
C LEU A 684 27.30 28.40 -0.52
N GLY A 685 26.49 27.87 0.39
CA GLY A 685 26.29 28.38 1.74
C GLY A 685 25.39 27.44 2.53
N ASN A 686 25.11 27.80 3.78
CA ASN A 686 24.30 26.98 4.66
C ASN A 686 23.27 27.80 5.47
N VAL A 687 22.24 27.10 5.95
CA VAL A 687 21.30 27.59 6.96
C VAL A 687 21.36 26.64 8.15
N SER A 688 21.49 27.20 9.36
CA SER A 688 21.60 26.45 10.60
C SER A 688 20.48 26.82 11.55
N PHE A 689 19.70 25.82 11.97
CA PHE A 689 18.61 25.96 12.94
C PHE A 689 19.07 25.46 14.31
N THR A 690 18.59 26.11 15.37
CA THR A 690 18.88 25.69 16.75
C THR A 690 17.63 25.04 17.35
N VAL A 691 17.74 23.81 17.84
CA VAL A 691 16.63 23.02 18.38
C VAL A 691 16.96 22.47 19.76
N ASP A 692 15.96 22.27 20.62
CA ASP A 692 16.15 21.61 21.93
C ASP A 692 15.38 20.28 21.95
N VAL A 693 16.06 19.20 22.34
CA VAL A 693 15.46 17.85 22.42
C VAL A 693 15.68 17.20 23.81
N PRO A 694 14.68 16.46 24.33
CA PRO A 694 14.67 16.02 25.73
C PRO A 694 15.65 14.87 26.05
N LYS A 695 16.09 14.11 25.04
CA LYS A 695 16.95 12.93 25.14
C LYS A 695 17.97 12.92 24.00
N ALA A 696 19.15 12.32 24.22
CA ALA A 696 20.08 12.03 23.13
C ALA A 696 19.61 10.76 22.39
N ARG A 697 19.18 10.89 21.13
CA ARG A 697 18.73 9.81 20.25
C ARG A 697 18.66 10.28 18.79
N ASP A 698 18.31 9.37 17.87
CA ASP A 698 17.82 9.75 16.53
C ASP A 698 16.45 10.43 16.66
N TYR A 699 16.16 11.42 15.81
CA TYR A 699 14.86 12.10 15.73
C TYR A 699 14.41 12.28 14.27
N ALA A 700 13.11 12.21 14.06
CA ALA A 700 12.51 12.60 12.80
C ALA A 700 12.34 14.13 12.70
N LEU A 701 12.48 14.64 11.48
CA LEU A 701 12.34 16.05 11.15
C LEU A 701 11.40 16.23 9.96
N ASN A 702 10.36 17.04 10.13
CA ASN A 702 9.54 17.54 9.03
C ASN A 702 10.22 18.78 8.43
N ILE A 703 10.41 18.81 7.11
CA ILE A 703 11.02 19.97 6.40
C ILE A 703 10.05 20.46 5.35
N SER A 704 9.69 21.75 5.39
CA SER A 704 9.03 22.44 4.28
C SER A 704 10.06 22.97 3.30
N TYR A 705 9.95 22.56 2.04
CA TYR A 705 10.91 22.89 1.00
C TYR A 705 10.24 23.09 -0.37
N MET A 706 11.02 23.63 -1.32
CA MET A 706 10.65 23.79 -2.73
C MET A 706 11.83 23.42 -3.64
N SER A 707 11.57 22.71 -4.73
CA SER A 707 12.56 22.34 -5.73
C SER A 707 11.92 22.16 -7.11
N LYS A 708 12.49 22.69 -8.19
CA LYS A 708 11.93 22.47 -9.55
C LYS A 708 12.19 21.08 -10.12
N GLU A 709 13.20 20.40 -9.60
CA GLU A 709 13.67 19.08 -10.02
C GLU A 709 14.18 18.33 -8.78
N THR A 710 14.41 17.02 -8.86
CA THR A 710 14.93 16.25 -7.72
C THR A 710 16.35 16.70 -7.39
N ARG A 711 16.59 17.22 -6.19
CA ARG A 711 17.88 17.83 -5.78
C ARG A 711 18.43 17.19 -4.51
N PRO A 712 19.77 17.04 -4.38
CA PRO A 712 20.36 16.61 -3.12
C PRO A 712 20.28 17.74 -2.09
N LEU A 713 20.30 17.36 -0.81
CA LEU A 713 20.61 18.25 0.28
C LEU A 713 21.44 17.50 1.32
N TYR A 714 22.49 18.16 1.81
CA TYR A 714 23.35 17.64 2.86
C TYR A 714 22.96 18.26 4.19
N VAL A 715 22.86 17.42 5.22
CA VAL A 715 22.43 17.79 6.57
C VAL A 715 23.48 17.34 7.58
N LYS A 716 23.83 18.22 8.53
CA LYS A 716 24.67 17.91 9.68
C LYS A 716 23.90 18.21 10.96
N VAL A 717 23.99 17.32 11.94
CA VAL A 717 23.54 17.55 13.32
C VAL A 717 24.78 17.76 14.19
N ASN A 718 24.87 18.92 14.84
CA ASN A 718 26.03 19.35 15.63
C ASN A 718 27.35 19.26 14.83
N ASP A 719 28.46 18.94 15.51
CA ASP A 719 29.80 18.83 14.93
C ASP A 719 30.03 17.51 14.16
N GLN A 720 28.98 16.94 13.54
CA GLN A 720 29.09 15.74 12.70
C GLN A 720 30.08 15.97 11.55
N LYS A 721 31.17 15.20 11.56
CA LYS A 721 32.23 15.28 10.53
C LYS A 721 31.68 15.01 9.13
N LYS A 722 30.89 13.94 8.97
CA LYS A 722 30.21 13.57 7.72
C LYS A 722 28.78 14.12 7.70
N ALA A 723 28.39 14.75 6.60
CA ALA A 723 27.00 15.12 6.36
C ALA A 723 26.18 13.91 5.88
N GLN A 724 24.89 13.91 6.18
CA GLN A 724 23.90 12.97 5.69
C GLN A 724 23.31 13.54 4.38
N ARG A 725 23.41 12.81 3.26
CA ARG A 725 22.89 13.23 1.94
C ARG A 725 21.50 12.62 1.71
N PHE A 726 20.52 13.47 1.46
CA PHE A 726 19.15 13.09 1.10
C PHE A 726 18.78 13.64 -0.29
N PHE A 727 17.84 12.99 -0.97
CA PHE A 727 17.28 13.49 -2.23
C PHE A 727 15.86 13.98 -2.00
N PHE A 728 15.64 15.26 -2.30
CA PHE A 728 14.36 15.94 -2.18
C PHE A 728 13.66 15.91 -3.54
N PRO A 729 12.49 15.25 -3.67
CA PRO A 729 11.73 15.22 -4.92
C PRO A 729 11.37 16.62 -5.42
N GLU A 730 11.07 16.75 -6.71
CA GLU A 730 10.55 18.00 -7.23
C GLU A 730 9.19 18.40 -6.64
N THR A 731 9.00 19.71 -6.47
CA THR A 731 7.75 20.39 -6.17
C THR A 731 7.16 21.09 -7.41
N GLY A 732 7.78 20.92 -8.58
CA GLY A 732 7.29 21.35 -9.90
C GLY A 732 7.71 22.76 -10.34
N LEU A 733 7.52 23.78 -9.51
CA LEU A 733 7.80 25.18 -9.87
C LEU A 733 8.67 25.89 -8.84
N TRP A 734 9.48 26.86 -9.29
CA TRP A 734 10.27 27.71 -8.41
C TRP A 734 9.47 28.83 -7.75
N CYS A 735 10.03 29.43 -6.71
CA CYS A 735 9.47 30.55 -5.95
C CYS A 735 9.04 31.74 -6.82
N PHE A 736 9.86 32.09 -7.82
CA PHE A 736 9.58 33.15 -8.81
C PHE A 736 8.61 32.72 -9.93
N GLU A 737 8.26 31.43 -9.99
CA GLU A 737 7.26 30.84 -10.89
C GLU A 737 5.94 30.58 -10.15
N ASN A 738 5.74 31.19 -8.97
CA ASN A 738 4.63 30.95 -8.04
C ASN A 738 4.53 29.50 -7.53
N GLY A 739 5.68 28.84 -7.37
CA GLY A 739 5.79 27.50 -6.80
C GLY A 739 5.31 27.42 -5.35
N LYS A 740 4.82 26.23 -4.98
CA LYS A 740 4.36 25.90 -3.63
C LYS A 740 5.37 25.00 -2.94
N THR A 741 5.49 25.14 -1.62
CA THR A 741 6.26 24.21 -0.81
C THR A 741 5.51 22.90 -0.58
N THR A 742 6.26 21.83 -0.34
CA THR A 742 5.72 20.58 0.23
C THR A 742 6.54 20.21 1.46
N VAL A 743 6.00 19.32 2.28
CA VAL A 743 6.63 18.90 3.53
C VAL A 743 6.93 17.41 3.46
N VAL A 744 8.19 17.05 3.73
CA VAL A 744 8.65 15.67 3.81
C VAL A 744 9.24 15.36 5.19
N PRO A 745 9.03 14.15 5.71
CA PRO A 745 9.75 13.64 6.86
C PRO A 745 11.15 13.17 6.44
N MET A 746 12.14 13.34 7.32
CA MET A 746 13.44 12.67 7.24
C MET A 746 13.90 12.21 8.63
N GLU A 747 14.71 11.17 8.68
CA GLU A 747 15.30 10.65 9.91
C GLU A 747 16.73 11.18 10.06
N LEU A 748 17.05 11.79 11.21
CA LEU A 748 18.36 12.36 11.49
C LEU A 748 18.96 11.75 12.76
N SER A 749 20.18 11.24 12.64
CA SER A 749 20.94 10.70 13.78
C SER A 749 21.85 11.74 14.46
N GLY A 750 22.21 11.47 15.71
CA GLY A 750 23.28 12.19 16.43
C GLY A 750 22.86 13.45 17.21
N PHE A 751 21.61 13.52 17.68
CA PHE A 751 21.23 14.56 18.63
C PHE A 751 21.74 14.26 20.04
N ASN A 752 22.22 15.30 20.72
CA ASN A 752 22.51 15.32 22.14
C ASN A 752 21.25 15.74 22.92
N LYS A 753 21.21 15.49 24.23
CA LYS A 753 20.18 16.06 25.10
C LYS A 753 20.40 17.58 25.25
N GLY A 754 19.33 18.36 25.13
CA GLY A 754 19.36 19.83 25.21
C GLY A 754 19.50 20.49 23.84
N GLU A 755 20.24 21.61 23.78
CA GLU A 755 20.40 22.39 22.55
C GLU A 755 21.29 21.69 21.52
N ASN A 756 20.83 21.68 20.26
CA ASN A 756 21.48 21.10 19.10
C ASN A 756 21.42 22.08 17.92
N THR A 757 22.38 21.98 17.00
CA THR A 757 22.35 22.71 15.73
C THR A 757 22.09 21.75 14.57
N ILE A 758 21.12 22.06 13.71
CA ILE A 758 20.87 21.34 12.44
C ILE A 758 21.28 22.26 11.29
N THR A 759 22.33 21.90 10.56
CA THR A 759 22.86 22.68 9.44
C THR A 759 22.52 22.01 8.10
N PHE A 760 21.88 22.77 7.21
CA PHE A 760 21.56 22.40 5.85
C PHE A 760 22.41 23.19 4.87
N GLY A 761 23.09 22.50 3.97
CA GLY A 761 23.89 23.11 2.91
C GLY A 761 24.83 22.09 2.28
N ASN A 762 25.09 22.21 0.99
CA ASN A 762 26.02 21.35 0.26
C ASN A 762 27.44 21.65 0.75
N VAL A 763 28.02 20.71 1.50
CA VAL A 763 29.35 20.86 2.13
C VAL A 763 30.46 20.36 1.20
N ASP A 764 30.09 19.53 0.22
CA ASP A 764 30.99 18.91 -0.73
C ASP A 764 30.80 19.60 -2.10
N GLU A 765 31.89 19.96 -2.77
CA GLU A 765 31.96 20.99 -3.83
C GLU A 765 31.29 20.64 -5.18
N THR A 766 30.29 19.76 -5.21
CA THR A 766 29.69 19.21 -6.46
C THR A 766 28.98 20.25 -7.33
N GLY A 767 28.72 21.45 -6.81
CA GLY A 767 28.03 22.53 -7.51
C GLY A 767 26.54 22.28 -7.80
N GLU A 768 26.03 21.09 -7.48
CA GLU A 768 24.61 20.73 -7.61
C GLU A 768 23.75 21.71 -6.81
N GLU A 769 22.78 22.35 -7.47
CA GLU A 769 21.82 23.20 -6.76
C GLU A 769 21.06 22.40 -5.69
N ALA A 770 20.90 22.99 -4.52
CA ALA A 770 20.12 22.45 -3.40
C ALA A 770 18.68 23.01 -3.41
N PRO A 771 17.70 22.30 -2.82
CA PRO A 771 16.34 22.81 -2.64
C PRO A 771 16.30 24.08 -1.77
N MET A 772 15.22 24.84 -1.89
CA MET A 772 14.94 25.99 -1.01
C MET A 772 14.20 25.53 0.24
N ILE A 773 14.56 26.02 1.43
CA ILE A 773 13.93 25.64 2.71
C ILE A 773 13.09 26.80 3.26
N GLU A 774 11.90 26.51 3.78
CA GLU A 774 10.98 27.48 4.41
C GLU A 774 11.00 27.38 5.94
N TRP A 775 10.87 26.15 6.47
CA TRP A 775 10.85 25.87 7.90
C TRP A 775 11.13 24.39 8.19
N ILE A 776 11.46 24.09 9.45
CA ILE A 776 11.62 22.71 9.96
C ILE A 776 10.76 22.50 11.22
N SER A 777 10.44 21.24 11.55
CA SER A 777 9.80 20.86 12.83
C SER A 777 10.35 19.52 13.31
N VAL A 778 10.88 19.48 14.53
CA VAL A 778 11.40 18.25 15.17
C VAL A 778 10.24 17.47 15.80
N VAL A 779 10.07 16.23 15.35
CA VAL A 779 9.15 15.25 15.95
C VAL A 779 9.78 14.77 17.27
N ARG A 780 8.99 14.61 18.34
CA ARG A 780 9.50 14.47 19.71
C ARG A 780 9.54 13.05 20.24
#